data_AF-A0A537Z5Z2-F1
#
_entry.id   AF-A0A537Z5Z2-F1
#
_cell.length_a   1.000
_cell.length_b   1.000
_cell.length_c   1.000
_cell.angle_alpha   90.00
_cell.angle_beta   90.00
_cell.angle_gamma   90.00
#
_symmetry.space_group_name_H-M   'P 1'
#
loop_
_entity.id
_entity.type
_entity.pdbx_description
1 polymer ?
#
loop_
_entity_poly.entity_id
_entity_poly.type
_entity_poly.pdbx_seq_one_letter_code
_entity_poly.pdbx_strand_id
1 'polypeptide(L)'
;MCGICGQASLDGASGRDPAVLAAMNEALVHRGPDSDGMLLDGPVGLAVRRLSIIDLAGGDQPIANEDGTVHVVQNGEIYNYRELRADLARRGHSFSTHSDTEVLVHLYEERGDSFVADLRGMFAIALWDGARRRLLLARDRFGIKPLYYAVTGGTLSFGSELKALLRQPGFPTEIDIDAVEAFLAFNSVPAPYTIFEAARKLPPGHRMIWSGGEPRIERFARPAPPPATEVRTASADVLADEARERLRDSVRAHLVADVPVGVLLSGGIDSCTLAALAAEESGEPLRTFSIGFEERSFDELERARMVARRYATDHHELVLQPDAAELLPELAAAFDEPFADSSALPTYLVSRLASEHVKVALSGEGGDELFGGYYTYVADLIAPYVGRPAAAARALVDRLPSSSRRTSLDYMAKRFARGARLPPLDRHHAWKEIFGEDARLELLCERANPRSARAVAGALRRDGGGGGAGTAAGRRCRDLPRGRPADEDRPREHGALAGGEGAVPRHAGDRSGAGAPDPSQGPLPRPEEVAPAPRSRAAIAALDRVRTEARLLDPGGGLAPRSARAIRARGPFRGDDRAPGDLRSEGGDEPDRAPRIGRRGPEPPAVGPDVVRALAGTSPGGVEDPFLDWPPRCAIKPHTWARLPAGGPRMPSVADGIEGFGLALVIALLTTPVFRALAWRIGAIDEPRERGLHHEPTPRLGGLAILVAVAVGTLVLLPHDHETQGIVIGAAVIALVGAADDLLELSADFKIVGQLLAAVIPVAFGVRVTNFTLPFIHRVDLSPPLAYGLTILGLVALMNIVNFIDGVDGLAAGVCTIAAITFATIAFSQPHLQPHAAGVLALLVAGSAVGYLRHGFAPASIFLGDSGSNLLGYLLGTIVVQGALKTNALVGLAFPLVVLAAPILDSGFVLAKRIKYGKPVYKADRWHFHHRLANIGFSPRRTTLYLYGWTLTLSALALALRFVPYSDHHGHFRTGWVLVLAAFGVLALAASLYLVLVLEILKLKSFRQFQLRRESTLAGEPEPAESEVDSRVAHELETGEFEIVQLPPRE
;
A
#
# COMPACT_ATOMS: atom_id res chain seq x y z
N MET A 1 7.19 -15.89 -26.85
CA MET A 1 5.82 -16.45 -26.78
C MET A 1 5.41 -16.77 -28.21
N CYS A 2 4.79 -17.88 -28.59
CA CYS A 2 4.42 -18.01 -30.01
C CYS A 2 3.42 -16.91 -30.47
N GLY A 3 3.31 -16.72 -31.78
CA GLY A 3 2.29 -15.89 -32.42
C GLY A 3 1.60 -16.68 -33.52
N ILE A 4 0.30 -16.89 -33.41
CA ILE A 4 -0.51 -17.59 -34.43
C ILE A 4 -1.36 -16.60 -35.20
N CYS A 5 -1.60 -16.87 -36.49
CA CYS A 5 -2.55 -16.13 -37.33
C CYS A 5 -3.10 -17.02 -38.46
N GLY A 6 -4.13 -16.54 -39.16
CA GLY A 6 -4.71 -17.29 -40.26
C GLY A 6 -5.95 -16.67 -40.92
N GLN A 7 -6.40 -17.34 -41.97
CA GLN A 7 -7.54 -16.95 -42.82
C GLN A 7 -8.36 -18.17 -43.24
N ALA A 8 -9.69 -18.03 -43.27
CA ALA A 8 -10.64 -19.08 -43.66
C ALA A 8 -11.77 -18.50 -44.53
N SER A 9 -11.88 -18.98 -45.77
CA SER A 9 -13.01 -18.70 -46.67
C SER A 9 -13.59 -20.02 -47.14
N LEU A 10 -14.71 -20.44 -46.53
CA LEU A 10 -15.33 -21.74 -46.80
C LEU A 10 -16.20 -21.73 -48.07
N ASP A 11 -16.70 -20.55 -48.44
CA ASP A 11 -17.75 -20.35 -49.44
C ASP A 11 -17.19 -20.09 -50.86
N GLY A 12 -15.87 -20.26 -51.04
CA GLY A 12 -15.17 -20.13 -52.33
C GLY A 12 -14.92 -18.69 -52.80
N ALA A 13 -15.33 -17.69 -52.01
CA ALA A 13 -15.07 -16.29 -52.31
C ALA A 13 -13.62 -15.91 -52.01
N SER A 14 -12.93 -15.38 -53.02
CA SER A 14 -11.53 -14.91 -52.98
C SER A 14 -10.47 -16.00 -52.76
N GLY A 15 -9.48 -16.07 -53.65
CA GLY A 15 -8.27 -16.84 -53.39
C GLY A 15 -7.50 -16.21 -52.23
N ARG A 16 -7.21 -17.00 -51.19
CA ARG A 16 -6.40 -16.55 -50.04
C ARG A 16 -4.96 -16.39 -50.49
N ASP A 17 -4.52 -15.14 -50.61
CA ASP A 17 -3.19 -14.80 -51.08
C ASP A 17 -2.11 -15.27 -50.07
N PRO A 18 -1.19 -16.17 -50.49
CA PRO A 18 -0.07 -16.59 -49.64
C PRO A 18 0.78 -15.42 -49.14
N ALA A 19 0.90 -14.34 -49.92
CA ALA A 19 1.64 -13.15 -49.52
C ALA A 19 0.95 -12.38 -48.37
N VAL A 20 -0.39 -12.37 -48.33
CA VAL A 20 -1.13 -11.78 -47.19
C VAL A 20 -0.92 -12.63 -45.94
N LEU A 21 -1.04 -13.96 -46.02
CA LEU A 21 -0.78 -14.83 -44.86
C LEU A 21 0.69 -14.74 -44.39
N ALA A 22 1.64 -14.64 -45.32
CA ALA A 22 3.05 -14.42 -44.99
C ALA A 22 3.26 -13.07 -44.27
N ALA A 23 2.65 -11.98 -44.75
CA ALA A 23 2.73 -10.66 -44.11
C ALA A 23 2.07 -10.65 -42.72
N MET A 24 0.93 -11.34 -42.55
CA MET A 24 0.31 -11.56 -41.24
C MET A 24 1.26 -12.28 -40.27
N ASN A 25 2.03 -13.26 -40.77
CA ASN A 25 2.98 -14.03 -39.97
C ASN A 25 4.28 -13.25 -39.69
N GLU A 26 4.76 -12.45 -40.63
CA GLU A 26 5.91 -11.53 -40.46
C GLU A 26 5.63 -10.46 -39.38
N ALA A 27 4.39 -9.97 -39.31
CA ALA A 27 3.95 -9.03 -38.27
C ALA A 27 4.01 -9.58 -36.83
N LEU A 28 4.30 -10.88 -36.63
CA LEU A 28 4.37 -11.54 -35.32
C LEU A 28 5.78 -12.02 -34.92
N VAL A 29 6.83 -11.68 -35.69
CA VAL A 29 8.22 -12.14 -35.46
C VAL A 29 8.73 -11.85 -34.04
N HIS A 30 8.41 -10.68 -33.48
CA HIS A 30 8.80 -10.30 -32.12
C HIS A 30 8.23 -11.21 -31.03
N ARG A 31 7.15 -11.95 -31.32
CA ARG A 31 6.62 -12.96 -30.41
C ARG A 31 7.50 -14.21 -30.45
N GLY A 32 7.65 -14.76 -31.66
CA GLY A 32 8.31 -16.04 -31.95
C GLY A 32 9.42 -15.91 -32.99
N PRO A 33 10.66 -15.62 -32.56
CA PRO A 33 11.79 -15.41 -33.45
C PRO A 33 12.57 -16.69 -33.81
N ASP A 34 12.24 -17.86 -33.24
CA ASP A 34 13.07 -19.08 -33.39
C ASP A 34 12.81 -19.83 -34.69
N SER A 35 11.54 -19.97 -35.10
CA SER A 35 11.14 -20.59 -36.37
C SER A 35 9.79 -20.04 -36.85
N ASP A 36 9.44 -20.34 -38.10
CA ASP A 36 8.11 -20.09 -38.64
C ASP A 36 7.58 -21.27 -39.45
N GLY A 37 6.26 -21.32 -39.61
CA GLY A 37 5.59 -22.32 -40.42
C GLY A 37 4.24 -21.82 -40.94
N MET A 38 3.84 -22.36 -42.08
CA MET A 38 2.61 -22.01 -42.79
C MET A 38 1.98 -23.26 -43.42
N LEU A 39 0.67 -23.42 -43.25
CA LEU A 39 -0.16 -24.41 -43.93
C LEU A 39 -1.17 -23.69 -44.83
N LEU A 40 -1.33 -24.19 -46.06
CA LEU A 40 -2.38 -23.78 -46.98
C LEU A 40 -3.13 -25.03 -47.47
N ASP A 41 -4.31 -25.29 -46.91
CA ASP A 41 -5.21 -26.35 -47.38
C ASP A 41 -6.51 -25.72 -47.88
N GLY A 42 -6.91 -26.02 -49.12
CA GLY A 42 -8.18 -25.65 -49.75
C GLY A 42 -8.79 -24.29 -49.29
N PRO A 43 -9.72 -24.27 -48.32
CA PRO A 43 -10.37 -23.06 -47.83
C PRO A 43 -9.69 -22.37 -46.62
N VAL A 44 -8.68 -22.96 -45.97
CA VAL A 44 -8.04 -22.44 -44.74
C VAL A 44 -6.52 -22.30 -44.85
N GLY A 45 -6.00 -21.27 -44.19
CA GLY A 45 -4.56 -21.01 -44.04
C GLY A 45 -4.22 -20.74 -42.59
N LEU A 46 -3.26 -21.47 -42.06
CA LEU A 46 -2.73 -21.33 -40.70
C LEU A 46 -1.27 -20.91 -40.80
N ALA A 47 -0.84 -19.98 -39.95
CA ALA A 47 0.55 -19.56 -39.87
C ALA A 47 0.98 -19.27 -38.43
N VAL A 48 2.27 -19.46 -38.17
CA VAL A 48 2.83 -19.36 -36.83
C VAL A 48 4.27 -18.83 -36.85
N ARG A 49 4.58 -18.03 -35.82
CA ARG A 49 5.91 -17.63 -35.36
C ARG A 49 6.17 -18.32 -34.03
N ARG A 50 7.24 -19.11 -33.92
CA ARG A 50 7.51 -19.97 -32.76
C ARG A 50 8.53 -19.32 -31.81
N LEU A 51 8.26 -19.40 -30.51
CA LEU A 51 9.32 -19.36 -29.49
C LEU A 51 9.43 -20.78 -28.94
N SER A 52 10.58 -21.42 -29.15
CA SER A 52 10.82 -22.81 -28.78
C SER A 52 11.09 -22.90 -27.28
N ILE A 53 10.13 -23.49 -26.54
CA ILE A 53 10.16 -23.67 -25.08
C ILE A 53 10.14 -25.16 -24.70
N ILE A 54 9.32 -25.96 -25.38
CA ILE A 54 9.21 -27.43 -25.25
C ILE A 54 9.45 -28.05 -26.62
N ASP A 55 10.19 -29.16 -26.63
CA ASP A 55 10.66 -29.91 -27.81
C ASP A 55 11.30 -29.00 -28.85
N LEU A 56 12.47 -28.46 -28.50
CA LEU A 56 13.11 -27.38 -29.27
C LEU A 56 13.31 -27.72 -30.75
N ALA A 57 13.56 -28.99 -31.09
CA ALA A 57 13.85 -29.45 -32.44
C ALA A 57 12.69 -30.18 -33.16
N GLY A 58 11.76 -30.82 -32.44
CA GLY A 58 10.64 -31.55 -33.05
C GLY A 58 9.30 -30.79 -33.03
N GLY A 59 9.13 -29.83 -32.11
CA GLY A 59 7.85 -29.18 -31.84
C GLY A 59 7.50 -27.99 -32.74
N ASP A 60 8.01 -27.95 -33.97
CA ASP A 60 7.63 -26.95 -34.97
C ASP A 60 6.18 -27.14 -35.41
N GLN A 61 5.55 -26.04 -35.84
CA GLN A 61 4.11 -25.96 -36.13
C GLN A 61 3.89 -25.35 -37.52
N PRO A 62 2.75 -25.61 -38.21
CA PRO A 62 1.58 -26.39 -37.77
C PRO A 62 1.85 -27.88 -37.61
N ILE A 63 1.29 -28.50 -36.55
CA ILE A 63 1.36 -29.94 -36.29
C ILE A 63 0.09 -30.61 -36.84
N ALA A 64 0.23 -31.84 -37.37
CA ALA A 64 -0.88 -32.65 -37.89
C ALA A 64 -1.09 -33.93 -37.07
N ASN A 65 -2.26 -34.56 -37.21
CA ASN A 65 -2.51 -35.95 -36.78
C ASN A 65 -1.87 -36.96 -37.76
N GLU A 66 -1.97 -38.25 -37.45
CA GLU A 66 -1.27 -39.34 -38.16
C GLU A 66 -1.62 -39.47 -39.65
N ASP A 67 -2.84 -39.08 -40.06
CA ASP A 67 -3.32 -39.15 -41.45
C ASP A 67 -3.31 -37.80 -42.19
N GLY A 68 -2.92 -36.71 -41.50
CA GLY A 68 -2.87 -35.37 -42.06
C GLY A 68 -4.24 -34.71 -42.33
N THR A 69 -5.34 -35.21 -41.76
CA THR A 69 -6.68 -34.60 -41.94
C THR A 69 -7.00 -33.52 -40.90
N VAL A 70 -6.29 -33.48 -39.77
CA VAL A 70 -6.45 -32.48 -38.69
C VAL A 70 -5.12 -31.79 -38.44
N HIS A 71 -5.12 -30.45 -38.43
CA HIS A 71 -3.93 -29.62 -38.22
C HIS A 71 -4.15 -28.57 -37.12
N VAL A 72 -3.11 -28.22 -36.36
CA VAL A 72 -3.18 -27.24 -35.27
C VAL A 72 -2.00 -26.25 -35.26
N VAL A 73 -2.27 -25.02 -34.84
CA VAL A 73 -1.28 -24.05 -34.34
C VAL A 73 -1.68 -23.56 -32.94
N GLN A 74 -0.68 -23.33 -32.09
CA GLN A 74 -0.82 -22.96 -30.68
C GLN A 74 0.11 -21.80 -30.30
N ASN A 75 -0.46 -20.75 -29.70
CA ASN A 75 0.26 -19.80 -28.85
C ASN A 75 -0.13 -20.10 -27.40
N GLY A 76 0.70 -20.88 -26.71
CA GLY A 76 0.33 -21.43 -25.40
C GLY A 76 1.27 -22.53 -24.91
N GLU A 77 0.96 -23.05 -23.72
CA GLU A 77 1.63 -24.16 -23.06
C GLU A 77 0.56 -25.00 -22.33
N ILE A 78 0.52 -26.31 -22.60
CA ILE A 78 -0.43 -27.29 -22.03
C ILE A 78 0.27 -28.09 -20.93
N TYR A 79 0.15 -27.67 -19.68
CA TYR A 79 0.90 -28.25 -18.56
C TYR A 79 0.59 -29.73 -18.30
N ASN A 80 -0.65 -30.19 -18.56
CA ASN A 80 -1.02 -31.61 -18.44
C ASN A 80 -0.73 -32.46 -19.70
N TYR A 81 0.06 -31.98 -20.66
CA TYR A 81 0.32 -32.70 -21.91
C TYR A 81 0.89 -34.11 -21.71
N ARG A 82 1.74 -34.33 -20.69
CA ARG A 82 2.34 -35.64 -20.41
C ARG A 82 1.29 -36.68 -20.00
N GLU A 83 0.30 -36.26 -19.23
CA GLU A 83 -0.83 -37.09 -18.77
C GLU A 83 -1.79 -37.39 -19.93
N LEU A 84 -2.13 -36.36 -20.72
CA LEU A 84 -2.97 -36.48 -21.91
C LEU A 84 -2.32 -37.42 -22.95
N ARG A 85 -1.04 -37.21 -23.26
CA ARG A 85 -0.24 -38.06 -24.17
C ARG A 85 -0.20 -39.51 -23.70
N ALA A 86 -0.07 -39.76 -22.40
CA ALA A 86 -0.09 -41.12 -21.84
C ALA A 86 -1.48 -41.78 -21.92
N ASP A 87 -2.58 -41.03 -21.89
CA ASP A 87 -3.91 -41.59 -22.15
C ASP A 87 -4.13 -41.87 -23.65
N LEU A 88 -3.76 -40.91 -24.50
CA LEU A 88 -3.90 -40.99 -25.96
C LEU A 88 -3.07 -42.13 -26.57
N ALA A 89 -1.81 -42.30 -26.14
CA ALA A 89 -0.97 -43.40 -26.58
C ALA A 89 -1.52 -44.79 -26.17
N ARG A 90 -2.27 -44.89 -25.06
CA ARG A 90 -2.97 -46.13 -24.66
C ARG A 90 -4.23 -46.41 -25.47
N ARG A 91 -4.78 -45.42 -26.18
CA ARG A 91 -5.93 -45.54 -27.09
C ARG A 91 -5.51 -45.90 -28.52
N GLY A 92 -4.25 -45.66 -28.88
CA GLY A 92 -3.65 -46.03 -30.16
C GLY A 92 -2.92 -44.88 -30.88
N HIS A 93 -3.02 -43.64 -30.36
CA HIS A 93 -2.42 -42.48 -31.01
C HIS A 93 -0.90 -42.52 -31.04
N SER A 94 -0.33 -42.18 -32.19
CA SER A 94 1.09 -42.29 -32.51
C SER A 94 1.70 -40.91 -32.72
N PHE A 95 2.37 -40.43 -31.68
CA PHE A 95 2.98 -39.10 -31.62
C PHE A 95 4.30 -39.02 -32.40
N SER A 96 4.45 -37.99 -33.22
CA SER A 96 5.62 -37.67 -34.05
C SER A 96 6.62 -36.70 -33.39
N THR A 97 6.14 -35.84 -32.49
CA THR A 97 6.94 -34.84 -31.74
C THR A 97 7.07 -35.23 -30.27
N HIS A 98 7.75 -34.42 -29.46
CA HIS A 98 7.63 -34.37 -27.99
C HIS A 98 6.94 -33.11 -27.47
N SER A 99 6.39 -32.29 -28.36
CA SER A 99 5.67 -31.04 -28.06
C SER A 99 4.42 -31.28 -27.21
N ASP A 100 4.05 -30.27 -26.44
CA ASP A 100 2.76 -30.18 -25.77
C ASP A 100 1.62 -29.92 -26.76
N THR A 101 1.90 -29.25 -27.88
CA THR A 101 0.92 -28.85 -28.89
C THR A 101 0.32 -30.06 -29.63
N GLU A 102 1.08 -31.14 -29.80
CA GLU A 102 0.62 -32.35 -30.52
C GLU A 102 -0.53 -33.08 -29.81
N VAL A 103 -0.67 -32.96 -28.49
CA VAL A 103 -1.81 -33.59 -27.78
C VAL A 103 -3.16 -33.01 -28.22
N LEU A 104 -3.18 -31.81 -28.82
CA LEU A 104 -4.41 -31.15 -29.22
C LEU A 104 -5.12 -31.84 -30.38
N VAL A 105 -4.40 -32.34 -31.39
CA VAL A 105 -5.04 -32.99 -32.55
C VAL A 105 -5.67 -34.32 -32.15
N HIS A 106 -4.91 -35.17 -31.46
CA HIS A 106 -5.39 -36.47 -30.98
C HIS A 106 -6.51 -36.36 -29.94
N LEU A 107 -6.45 -35.38 -29.02
CA LEU A 107 -7.54 -35.15 -28.05
C LEU A 107 -8.80 -34.60 -28.73
N TYR A 108 -8.66 -33.83 -29.82
CA TYR A 108 -9.78 -33.40 -30.66
C TYR A 108 -10.41 -34.57 -31.44
N GLU A 109 -9.63 -35.55 -31.90
CA GLU A 109 -10.18 -36.77 -32.52
C GLU A 109 -11.04 -37.57 -31.55
N GLU A 110 -10.54 -37.77 -30.32
CA GLU A 110 -11.24 -38.48 -29.24
C GLU A 110 -12.49 -37.76 -28.70
N ARG A 111 -12.48 -36.42 -28.66
CA ARG A 111 -13.47 -35.62 -27.90
C ARG A 111 -14.22 -34.56 -28.72
N GLY A 112 -13.91 -34.41 -30.00
CA GLY A 112 -14.42 -33.35 -30.86
C GLY A 112 -14.23 -31.97 -30.21
N ASP A 113 -15.25 -31.11 -30.34
CA ASP A 113 -15.21 -29.72 -29.84
C ASP A 113 -15.02 -29.59 -28.32
N SER A 114 -15.20 -30.67 -27.56
CA SER A 114 -15.09 -30.67 -26.10
C SER A 114 -13.66 -30.79 -25.56
N PHE A 115 -12.66 -31.12 -26.39
CA PHE A 115 -11.27 -31.33 -25.98
C PHE A 115 -10.67 -30.20 -25.12
N VAL A 116 -11.06 -28.95 -25.41
CA VAL A 116 -10.63 -27.73 -24.68
C VAL A 116 -11.00 -27.72 -23.20
N ALA A 117 -11.97 -28.53 -22.75
CA ALA A 117 -12.34 -28.61 -21.35
C ALA A 117 -11.28 -29.33 -20.50
N ASP A 118 -10.62 -30.35 -21.05
CA ASP A 118 -9.62 -31.18 -20.36
C ASP A 118 -8.23 -30.53 -20.27
N LEU A 119 -8.00 -29.42 -20.98
CA LEU A 119 -6.72 -28.72 -21.02
C LEU A 119 -6.46 -27.93 -19.71
N ARG A 120 -5.31 -28.20 -19.07
CA ARG A 120 -4.70 -27.39 -18.01
C ARG A 120 -3.54 -26.61 -18.63
N GLY A 121 -3.80 -25.39 -19.08
CA GLY A 121 -2.79 -24.56 -19.75
C GLY A 121 -3.24 -23.13 -19.99
N MET A 122 -2.33 -22.30 -20.49
CA MET A 122 -2.62 -20.99 -21.06
C MET A 122 -2.46 -21.09 -22.57
N PHE A 123 -3.49 -20.76 -23.36
CA PHE A 123 -3.53 -21.11 -24.78
C PHE A 123 -4.46 -20.23 -25.63
N ALA A 124 -3.97 -19.92 -26.83
CA ALA A 124 -4.74 -19.54 -28.00
C ALA A 124 -4.47 -20.62 -29.07
N ILE A 125 -5.52 -21.30 -29.52
CA ILE A 125 -5.46 -22.44 -30.44
C ILE A 125 -6.23 -22.10 -31.72
N ALA A 126 -5.69 -22.50 -32.87
CA ALA A 126 -6.44 -22.62 -34.12
C ALA A 126 -6.25 -24.03 -34.69
N LEU A 127 -7.34 -24.79 -34.81
CA LEU A 127 -7.37 -26.17 -35.29
C LEU A 127 -8.24 -26.26 -36.54
N TRP A 128 -7.67 -26.78 -37.63
CA TRP A 128 -8.36 -27.04 -38.88
C TRP A 128 -8.66 -28.54 -39.01
N ASP A 129 -9.92 -28.87 -39.29
CA ASP A 129 -10.38 -30.21 -39.62
C ASP A 129 -10.83 -30.21 -41.09
N GLY A 130 -10.01 -30.79 -41.96
CA GLY A 130 -10.25 -30.84 -43.39
C GLY A 130 -11.42 -31.76 -43.76
N ALA A 131 -11.58 -32.87 -43.04
CA ALA A 131 -12.64 -33.86 -43.28
C ALA A 131 -14.05 -33.30 -42.97
N ARG A 132 -14.17 -32.52 -41.88
CA ARG A 132 -15.41 -31.80 -41.50
C ARG A 132 -15.48 -30.38 -42.05
N ARG A 133 -14.46 -29.94 -42.82
CA ARG A 133 -14.28 -28.58 -43.39
C ARG A 133 -14.57 -27.45 -42.39
N ARG A 134 -14.00 -27.52 -41.18
CA ARG A 134 -14.26 -26.53 -40.12
C ARG A 134 -12.99 -26.06 -39.41
N LEU A 135 -12.93 -24.76 -39.15
CA LEU A 135 -11.91 -24.13 -38.33
C LEU A 135 -12.46 -23.91 -36.92
N LEU A 136 -11.76 -24.42 -35.91
CA LEU A 136 -12.03 -24.19 -34.50
C LEU A 136 -10.95 -23.28 -33.93
N LEU A 137 -11.35 -22.12 -33.40
CA LEU A 137 -10.51 -21.27 -32.56
C LEU A 137 -10.85 -21.50 -31.09
N ALA A 138 -9.87 -21.46 -30.19
CA ALA A 138 -10.14 -21.52 -28.75
C ALA A 138 -9.16 -20.67 -27.93
N ARG A 139 -9.65 -20.13 -26.81
CA ARG A 139 -8.87 -19.33 -25.86
C ARG A 139 -9.05 -19.86 -24.45
N ASP A 140 -7.97 -19.88 -23.66
CA ASP A 140 -7.94 -20.44 -22.31
C ASP A 140 -8.92 -19.80 -21.33
N ARG A 141 -9.10 -20.46 -20.18
CA ARG A 141 -10.15 -20.20 -19.18
C ARG A 141 -10.14 -18.77 -18.61
N PHE A 142 -9.00 -18.07 -18.64
CA PHE A 142 -8.84 -16.70 -18.15
C PHE A 142 -8.49 -15.70 -19.27
N GLY A 143 -8.11 -16.19 -20.45
CA GLY A 143 -7.72 -15.39 -21.60
C GLY A 143 -6.25 -14.97 -21.58
N ILE A 144 -5.40 -15.71 -20.88
CA ILE A 144 -3.97 -15.37 -20.65
C ILE A 144 -3.25 -15.20 -21.99
N LYS A 145 -3.50 -16.06 -22.97
CA LYS A 145 -2.98 -15.89 -24.33
C LYS A 145 -3.96 -15.06 -25.18
N PRO A 146 -3.48 -14.02 -25.91
CA PRO A 146 -4.35 -13.18 -26.73
C PRO A 146 -4.78 -13.88 -28.02
N LEU A 147 -6.04 -13.66 -28.42
CA LEU A 147 -6.58 -14.12 -29.69
C LEU A 147 -7.66 -13.14 -30.19
N TYR A 148 -7.41 -12.56 -31.35
CA TYR A 148 -8.25 -11.61 -32.05
C TYR A 148 -8.80 -12.24 -33.32
N TYR A 149 -10.01 -11.86 -33.73
CA TYR A 149 -10.59 -12.24 -35.01
C TYR A 149 -11.40 -11.10 -35.64
N ALA A 150 -11.61 -11.20 -36.95
CA ALA A 150 -12.46 -10.33 -37.75
C ALA A 150 -13.18 -11.18 -38.82
N VAL A 151 -14.36 -10.75 -39.26
CA VAL A 151 -15.08 -11.39 -40.38
C VAL A 151 -15.38 -10.32 -41.42
N THR A 152 -14.71 -10.38 -42.56
CA THR A 152 -14.76 -9.37 -43.62
C THR A 152 -14.92 -10.05 -44.99
N GLY A 153 -15.91 -9.62 -45.77
CA GLY A 153 -16.15 -10.17 -47.13
C GLY A 153 -16.37 -11.69 -47.20
N GLY A 154 -16.93 -12.30 -46.16
CA GLY A 154 -17.10 -13.76 -46.05
C GLY A 154 -15.83 -14.54 -45.66
N THR A 155 -14.70 -13.84 -45.45
CA THR A 155 -13.47 -14.44 -44.90
C THR A 155 -13.42 -14.21 -43.40
N LEU A 156 -13.20 -15.28 -42.64
CA LEU A 156 -12.79 -15.22 -41.24
C LEU A 156 -11.26 -15.04 -41.17
N SER A 157 -10.82 -14.13 -40.35
CA SER A 157 -9.42 -13.77 -40.14
C SER A 157 -9.08 -13.79 -38.65
N PHE A 158 -7.91 -14.29 -38.27
CA PHE A 158 -7.49 -14.31 -36.86
C PHE A 158 -5.99 -14.05 -36.67
N GLY A 159 -5.63 -13.62 -35.46
CA GLY A 159 -4.25 -13.31 -35.06
C GLY A 159 -4.07 -13.25 -33.54
N SER A 160 -2.85 -13.49 -33.05
CA SER A 160 -2.49 -13.26 -31.64
C SER A 160 -2.40 -11.77 -31.27
N GLU A 161 -2.27 -10.89 -32.27
CA GLU A 161 -2.18 -9.42 -32.13
C GLU A 161 -2.94 -8.76 -33.29
N LEU A 162 -3.43 -7.53 -33.11
CA LEU A 162 -4.25 -6.81 -34.11
C LEU A 162 -3.43 -6.44 -35.35
N LYS A 163 -2.12 -6.17 -35.20
CA LYS A 163 -1.19 -5.89 -36.30
C LYS A 163 -1.15 -6.96 -37.38
N ALA A 164 -1.48 -8.21 -37.04
CA ALA A 164 -1.66 -9.27 -38.03
C ALA A 164 -2.92 -9.03 -38.89
N LEU A 165 -4.06 -8.70 -38.27
CA LEU A 165 -5.30 -8.37 -39.00
C LEU A 165 -5.13 -7.11 -39.87
N LEU A 166 -4.36 -6.12 -39.40
CA LEU A 166 -4.01 -4.90 -40.16
C LEU A 166 -3.14 -5.15 -41.41
N ARG A 167 -2.63 -6.37 -41.64
CA ARG A 167 -1.95 -6.72 -42.91
C ARG A 167 -2.91 -7.11 -44.04
N GLN A 168 -4.21 -7.19 -43.76
CA GLN A 168 -5.17 -7.63 -44.76
C GLN A 168 -5.56 -6.49 -45.71
N PRO A 169 -5.51 -6.69 -47.04
CA PRO A 169 -5.90 -5.66 -48.01
C PRO A 169 -7.33 -5.17 -47.77
N GLY A 170 -7.49 -3.86 -47.53
CA GLY A 170 -8.80 -3.27 -47.26
C GLY A 170 -9.40 -3.60 -45.89
N PHE A 171 -8.58 -3.99 -44.89
CA PHE A 171 -9.06 -4.14 -43.52
C PHE A 171 -9.72 -2.83 -43.01
N PRO A 172 -10.97 -2.86 -42.49
CA PRO A 172 -11.63 -1.65 -42.00
C PRO A 172 -10.99 -1.16 -40.70
N THR A 173 -10.57 0.11 -40.67
CA THR A 173 -9.86 0.74 -39.54
C THR A 173 -10.70 1.78 -38.79
N GLU A 174 -12.02 1.75 -38.98
CA GLU A 174 -13.00 2.51 -38.21
C GLU A 174 -12.83 2.25 -36.71
N ILE A 175 -12.73 3.34 -35.94
CA ILE A 175 -12.53 3.30 -34.49
C ILE A 175 -13.85 3.00 -33.79
N ASP A 176 -13.87 1.93 -33.00
CA ASP A 176 -15.02 1.52 -32.19
C ASP A 176 -15.20 2.51 -31.02
N ILE A 177 -16.27 3.30 -31.06
CA ILE A 177 -16.51 4.36 -30.07
C ILE A 177 -16.86 3.78 -28.69
N ASP A 178 -17.51 2.61 -28.64
CA ASP A 178 -17.82 1.92 -27.39
C ASP A 178 -16.52 1.38 -26.75
N ALA A 179 -15.56 0.96 -27.57
CA ALA A 179 -14.21 0.61 -27.12
C ALA A 179 -13.43 1.82 -26.57
N VAL A 180 -13.58 3.02 -27.17
CA VAL A 180 -13.00 4.27 -26.64
C VAL A 180 -13.67 4.68 -25.33
N GLU A 181 -14.99 4.55 -25.20
CA GLU A 181 -15.70 4.78 -23.94
C GLU A 181 -15.18 3.85 -22.83
N ALA A 182 -15.01 2.57 -23.14
CA ALA A 182 -14.48 1.57 -22.22
C ALA A 182 -13.01 1.84 -21.85
N PHE A 183 -12.17 2.28 -22.78
CA PHE A 183 -10.81 2.71 -22.50
C PHE A 183 -10.78 3.91 -21.53
N LEU A 184 -11.61 4.94 -21.75
CA LEU A 184 -11.71 6.09 -20.84
C LEU A 184 -12.27 5.70 -19.45
N ALA A 185 -13.08 4.64 -19.37
CA ALA A 185 -13.53 4.10 -18.08
C ALA A 185 -12.43 3.29 -17.36
N PHE A 186 -11.71 2.41 -18.07
CA PHE A 186 -10.93 1.31 -17.46
C PHE A 186 -9.43 1.28 -17.86
N ASN A 187 -8.91 2.32 -18.49
CA ASN A 187 -7.53 2.40 -19.05
C ASN A 187 -7.17 1.25 -20.03
N SER A 188 -8.16 0.49 -20.52
CA SER A 188 -7.98 -0.70 -21.34
C SER A 188 -9.25 -1.02 -22.12
N VAL A 189 -9.12 -1.73 -23.25
CA VAL A 189 -10.27 -2.15 -24.07
C VAL A 189 -10.68 -3.59 -23.70
N PRO A 190 -11.77 -3.81 -22.94
CA PRO A 190 -12.17 -5.14 -22.48
C PRO A 190 -12.69 -6.02 -23.63
N ALA A 191 -12.53 -7.34 -23.52
CA ALA A 191 -13.18 -8.28 -24.44
C ALA A 191 -14.71 -8.19 -24.32
N PRO A 192 -15.47 -8.30 -25.43
CA PRO A 192 -15.04 -8.70 -26.78
C PRO A 192 -14.51 -7.57 -27.68
N TYR A 193 -14.50 -6.32 -27.22
CA TYR A 193 -14.13 -5.17 -28.05
C TYR A 193 -12.65 -5.16 -28.46
N THR A 194 -12.33 -4.39 -29.49
CA THR A 194 -10.98 -3.92 -29.83
C THR A 194 -11.10 -2.45 -30.23
N ILE A 195 -9.98 -1.73 -30.38
CA ILE A 195 -10.04 -0.34 -30.87
C ILE A 195 -10.68 -0.20 -32.28
N PHE A 196 -10.74 -1.28 -33.08
CA PHE A 196 -11.35 -1.31 -34.41
C PHE A 196 -12.73 -1.98 -34.40
N GLU A 197 -13.72 -1.37 -35.06
CA GLU A 197 -15.10 -1.90 -35.11
C GLU A 197 -15.17 -3.29 -35.78
N ALA A 198 -14.33 -3.53 -36.80
CA ALA A 198 -14.29 -4.78 -37.55
C ALA A 198 -13.62 -5.97 -36.82
N ALA A 199 -12.92 -5.73 -35.70
CA ALA A 199 -12.20 -6.76 -34.94
C ALA A 199 -12.74 -6.94 -33.52
N ARG A 200 -12.65 -8.19 -33.05
CA ARG A 200 -13.12 -8.63 -31.73
C ARG A 200 -12.09 -9.54 -31.06
N LYS A 201 -11.96 -9.42 -29.74
CA LYS A 201 -11.23 -10.39 -28.90
C LYS A 201 -12.10 -11.64 -28.73
N LEU A 202 -11.57 -12.83 -28.96
CA LEU A 202 -12.26 -14.06 -28.54
C LEU A 202 -12.32 -14.05 -26.98
N PRO A 203 -13.49 -14.16 -26.33
CA PRO A 203 -13.56 -14.00 -24.88
C PRO A 203 -12.89 -15.16 -24.12
N PRO A 204 -12.41 -14.94 -22.88
CA PRO A 204 -11.88 -15.98 -21.99
C PRO A 204 -12.81 -17.20 -21.86
N GLY A 205 -12.25 -18.41 -21.93
CA GLY A 205 -12.99 -19.66 -21.76
C GLY A 205 -14.00 -19.97 -22.88
N HIS A 206 -13.80 -19.42 -24.07
CA HIS A 206 -14.64 -19.68 -25.25
C HIS A 206 -13.88 -20.37 -26.39
N ARG A 207 -14.63 -21.18 -27.14
CA ARG A 207 -14.28 -21.66 -28.48
C ARG A 207 -15.14 -20.93 -29.52
N MET A 208 -14.68 -20.91 -30.77
CA MET A 208 -15.44 -20.44 -31.91
C MET A 208 -15.30 -21.45 -33.04
N ILE A 209 -16.43 -21.88 -33.61
CA ILE A 209 -16.48 -22.83 -34.72
C ILE A 209 -16.92 -22.07 -35.97
N TRP A 210 -16.16 -22.24 -37.06
CA TRP A 210 -16.44 -21.67 -38.38
C TRP A 210 -16.60 -22.81 -39.39
N SER A 211 -17.84 -23.00 -39.87
CA SER A 211 -18.23 -24.12 -40.74
C SER A 211 -19.30 -23.76 -41.78
N GLY A 212 -19.49 -22.47 -42.08
CA GLY A 212 -20.46 -22.00 -43.08
C GLY A 212 -20.86 -20.53 -42.88
N GLY A 213 -20.00 -19.60 -43.31
CA GLY A 213 -20.28 -18.16 -43.35
C GLY A 213 -20.41 -17.38 -42.03
N GLU A 214 -20.77 -18.03 -40.91
CA GLU A 214 -20.97 -17.37 -39.60
C GLU A 214 -20.12 -17.98 -38.46
N PRO A 215 -19.65 -17.17 -37.48
CA PRO A 215 -18.83 -17.64 -36.36
C PRO A 215 -19.69 -18.06 -35.15
N ARG A 216 -19.79 -19.37 -34.89
CA ARG A 216 -20.49 -19.90 -33.71
C ARG A 216 -19.57 -19.87 -32.48
N ILE A 217 -19.74 -18.88 -31.61
CA ILE A 217 -18.97 -18.71 -30.38
C ILE A 217 -19.67 -19.42 -29.20
N GLU A 218 -18.94 -20.23 -28.45
CA GLU A 218 -19.46 -21.02 -27.31
C GLU A 218 -18.53 -20.97 -26.10
N ARG A 219 -19.10 -20.79 -24.91
CA ARG A 219 -18.35 -20.82 -23.65
C ARG A 219 -18.16 -22.26 -23.16
N PHE A 220 -16.92 -22.70 -23.01
CA PHE A 220 -16.58 -23.99 -22.38
C PHE A 220 -16.16 -23.85 -20.91
N ALA A 221 -15.75 -22.66 -20.46
CA ALA A 221 -15.36 -22.39 -19.08
C ALA A 221 -15.83 -21.01 -18.58
N ARG A 222 -16.12 -20.91 -17.28
CA ARG A 222 -16.29 -19.65 -16.56
C ARG A 222 -15.78 -19.81 -15.13
N PRO A 223 -14.74 -19.06 -14.71
CA PRO A 223 -14.40 -18.95 -13.30
C PRO A 223 -15.58 -18.36 -12.51
N ALA A 224 -15.95 -19.01 -11.41
CA ALA A 224 -17.05 -18.58 -10.53
C ALA A 224 -16.76 -19.05 -9.09
N PRO A 225 -17.28 -18.36 -8.06
CA PRO A 225 -17.24 -18.86 -6.69
C PRO A 225 -17.96 -20.21 -6.58
N PRO A 226 -17.48 -21.16 -5.73
CA PRO A 226 -18.18 -22.40 -5.49
C PRO A 226 -19.56 -22.15 -4.86
N PRO A 227 -20.56 -23.01 -5.12
CA PRO A 227 -21.84 -22.99 -4.40
C PRO A 227 -21.64 -23.02 -2.88
N ALA A 228 -22.56 -22.41 -2.13
CA ALA A 228 -22.48 -22.36 -0.65
C ALA A 228 -22.44 -23.75 0.01
N THR A 229 -22.92 -24.79 -0.68
CA THR A 229 -22.85 -26.21 -0.29
C THR A 229 -21.46 -26.85 -0.46
N GLU A 230 -20.58 -26.24 -1.26
CA GLU A 230 -19.21 -26.70 -1.55
C GLU A 230 -18.15 -25.89 -0.78
N VAL A 231 -18.57 -24.83 -0.07
CA VAL A 231 -17.69 -24.05 0.81
C VAL A 231 -17.20 -24.92 1.96
N ARG A 232 -15.89 -25.20 1.99
CA ARG A 232 -15.28 -26.14 2.92
C ARG A 232 -15.10 -25.55 4.31
N THR A 233 -15.55 -26.28 5.33
CA THR A 233 -15.55 -25.86 6.75
C THR A 233 -14.39 -26.48 7.55
N ALA A 234 -13.23 -26.66 6.93
CA ALA A 234 -12.02 -27.12 7.62
C ALA A 234 -11.38 -25.97 8.43
N SER A 235 -10.38 -26.27 9.27
CA SER A 235 -9.62 -25.21 9.97
C SER A 235 -8.79 -24.38 8.98
N ALA A 236 -8.50 -23.13 9.36
CA ALA A 236 -7.74 -22.21 8.52
C ALA A 236 -6.36 -22.77 8.16
N ASP A 237 -5.69 -23.46 9.09
CA ASP A 237 -4.35 -24.04 8.89
C ASP A 237 -4.36 -25.14 7.82
N VAL A 238 -5.34 -26.04 7.87
CA VAL A 238 -5.51 -27.13 6.87
C VAL A 238 -5.82 -26.56 5.49
N LEU A 239 -6.63 -25.49 5.41
CA LEU A 239 -6.91 -24.81 4.15
C LEU A 239 -5.70 -24.03 3.62
N ALA A 240 -4.88 -23.44 4.50
CA ALA A 240 -3.67 -22.72 4.13
C ALA A 240 -2.54 -23.67 3.65
N ASP A 241 -2.38 -24.83 4.28
CA ASP A 241 -1.44 -25.85 3.85
C ASP A 241 -1.85 -26.47 2.50
N GLU A 242 -3.14 -26.76 2.30
CA GLU A 242 -3.63 -27.23 0.99
C GLU A 242 -3.51 -26.15 -0.10
N ALA A 243 -3.75 -24.87 0.24
CA ALA A 243 -3.52 -23.77 -0.69
C ALA A 243 -2.04 -23.65 -1.09
N ARG A 244 -1.11 -23.84 -0.14
CA ARG A 244 0.34 -23.84 -0.41
C ARG A 244 0.73 -24.98 -1.35
N GLU A 245 0.25 -26.20 -1.11
CA GLU A 245 0.53 -27.34 -2.00
C GLU A 245 -0.11 -27.19 -3.38
N ARG A 246 -1.29 -26.57 -3.49
CA ARG A 246 -1.91 -26.24 -4.80
C ARG A 246 -1.13 -25.17 -5.56
N LEU A 247 -0.60 -24.15 -4.87
CA LEU A 247 0.29 -23.16 -5.48
C LEU A 247 1.61 -23.79 -5.91
N ARG A 248 2.21 -24.66 -5.08
CA ARG A 248 3.42 -25.44 -5.38
C ARG A 248 3.24 -26.37 -6.59
N ASP A 249 2.13 -27.09 -6.68
CA ASP A 249 1.75 -27.89 -7.86
C ASP A 249 1.61 -27.02 -9.11
N SER A 250 1.02 -25.83 -8.99
CA SER A 250 0.96 -24.88 -10.11
C SER A 250 2.36 -24.42 -10.54
N VAL A 251 3.23 -24.05 -9.60
CA VAL A 251 4.61 -23.63 -9.91
C VAL A 251 5.41 -24.77 -10.57
N ARG A 252 5.36 -25.99 -10.02
CA ARG A 252 5.94 -27.20 -10.67
C ARG A 252 5.49 -27.35 -12.11
N ALA A 253 4.19 -27.20 -12.37
CA ALA A 253 3.61 -27.32 -13.70
C ALA A 253 4.10 -26.23 -14.68
N HIS A 254 4.39 -25.02 -14.20
CA HIS A 254 4.89 -23.89 -15.02
C HIS A 254 6.43 -23.90 -15.18
N LEU A 255 7.16 -24.67 -14.38
CA LEU A 255 8.62 -24.88 -14.53
C LEU A 255 8.97 -25.95 -15.58
N VAL A 256 8.00 -26.59 -16.21
CA VAL A 256 8.23 -27.60 -17.26
C VAL A 256 8.58 -26.94 -18.59
N ALA A 257 9.88 -26.77 -18.85
CA ALA A 257 10.45 -26.27 -20.10
C ALA A 257 11.81 -26.93 -20.41
N ASP A 258 12.20 -26.93 -21.68
CA ASP A 258 13.54 -27.35 -22.14
C ASP A 258 14.52 -26.16 -22.20
N VAL A 259 14.13 -25.00 -21.64
CA VAL A 259 14.90 -23.74 -21.58
C VAL A 259 14.86 -23.16 -20.16
N PRO A 260 15.87 -22.38 -19.74
CA PRO A 260 15.87 -21.75 -18.41
C PRO A 260 14.65 -20.85 -18.17
N VAL A 261 13.99 -21.05 -17.04
CA VAL A 261 12.84 -20.27 -16.56
C VAL A 261 13.29 -19.31 -15.47
N GLY A 262 12.89 -18.04 -15.58
CA GLY A 262 13.08 -17.02 -14.55
C GLY A 262 11.79 -16.66 -13.81
N VAL A 263 11.89 -15.73 -12.86
CA VAL A 263 10.74 -15.12 -12.15
C VAL A 263 10.87 -13.61 -12.13
N LEU A 264 9.78 -12.91 -12.43
CA LEU A 264 9.65 -11.47 -12.21
C LEU A 264 9.37 -11.23 -10.72
N LEU A 265 10.30 -10.58 -10.03
CA LEU A 265 10.27 -10.40 -8.57
C LEU A 265 10.02 -8.93 -8.22
N SER A 266 8.95 -8.68 -7.46
CA SER A 266 8.61 -7.38 -6.88
C SER A 266 8.74 -7.42 -5.34
N GLY A 267 8.33 -6.35 -4.66
CA GLY A 267 8.16 -6.35 -3.21
C GLY A 267 6.76 -6.77 -2.74
N GLY A 268 5.92 -7.28 -3.64
CA GLY A 268 4.58 -7.81 -3.39
C GLY A 268 4.56 -9.31 -3.09
N ILE A 269 3.62 -9.71 -2.22
CA ILE A 269 3.54 -11.07 -1.64
C ILE A 269 3.43 -12.17 -2.71
N ASP A 270 2.74 -11.93 -3.82
CA ASP A 270 2.49 -12.95 -4.85
C ASP A 270 3.79 -13.35 -5.56
N SER A 271 4.54 -12.38 -6.08
CA SER A 271 5.85 -12.62 -6.70
C SER A 271 6.88 -13.15 -5.70
N CYS A 272 6.85 -12.71 -4.43
CA CYS A 272 7.72 -13.26 -3.39
C CYS A 272 7.39 -14.73 -3.07
N THR A 273 6.12 -15.10 -3.04
CA THR A 273 5.65 -16.47 -2.83
C THR A 273 5.98 -17.35 -4.02
N LEU A 274 5.81 -16.83 -5.24
CA LEU A 274 6.12 -17.56 -6.46
C LEU A 274 7.64 -17.78 -6.61
N ALA A 275 8.47 -16.77 -6.34
CA ALA A 275 9.92 -16.92 -6.34
C ALA A 275 10.41 -17.90 -5.27
N ALA A 276 9.82 -17.87 -4.07
CA ALA A 276 10.11 -18.83 -2.99
C ALA A 276 9.80 -20.28 -3.43
N LEU A 277 8.58 -20.53 -3.92
CA LEU A 277 8.17 -21.85 -4.40
C LEU A 277 8.99 -22.30 -5.61
N ALA A 278 9.28 -21.41 -6.55
CA ALA A 278 10.09 -21.74 -7.73
C ALA A 278 11.52 -22.10 -7.35
N ALA A 279 12.11 -21.43 -6.36
CA ALA A 279 13.45 -21.75 -5.85
C ALA A 279 13.49 -23.04 -5.02
N GLU A 280 12.41 -23.38 -4.30
CA GLU A 280 12.28 -24.66 -3.59
C GLU A 280 12.12 -25.88 -4.52
N GLU A 281 11.57 -25.67 -5.72
CA GLU A 281 11.37 -26.72 -6.74
C GLU A 281 12.48 -26.75 -7.82
N SER A 282 13.43 -25.81 -7.79
CA SER A 282 14.54 -25.73 -8.74
C SER A 282 15.81 -26.40 -8.22
N GLY A 283 16.48 -27.19 -9.06
CA GLY A 283 17.79 -27.78 -8.74
C GLY A 283 19.00 -26.85 -8.92
N GLU A 284 18.78 -25.67 -9.52
CA GLU A 284 19.81 -24.66 -9.80
C GLU A 284 19.35 -23.28 -9.27
N PRO A 285 20.28 -22.31 -9.05
CA PRO A 285 19.92 -20.95 -8.62
C PRO A 285 18.94 -20.28 -9.58
N LEU A 286 17.71 -20.08 -9.11
CA LEU A 286 16.62 -19.46 -9.88
C LEU A 286 17.01 -18.04 -10.34
N ARG A 287 16.80 -17.73 -11.62
CA ARG A 287 16.99 -16.37 -12.15
C ARG A 287 15.81 -15.48 -11.79
N THR A 288 16.07 -14.32 -11.22
CA THR A 288 15.05 -13.39 -10.75
C THR A 288 15.31 -11.98 -11.25
N PHE A 289 14.26 -11.30 -11.72
CA PHE A 289 14.36 -10.00 -12.38
C PHE A 289 13.51 -8.97 -11.67
N SER A 290 14.12 -7.85 -11.29
CA SER A 290 13.44 -6.73 -10.62
C SER A 290 13.73 -5.40 -11.32
N ILE A 291 12.77 -4.50 -11.27
CA ILE A 291 12.92 -3.13 -11.75
C ILE A 291 12.64 -2.13 -10.62
N GLY A 292 13.43 -1.06 -10.58
CA GLY A 292 13.29 0.02 -9.61
C GLY A 292 13.27 1.39 -10.28
N PHE A 293 12.72 2.36 -9.56
CA PHE A 293 12.62 3.76 -9.97
C PHE A 293 13.33 4.62 -8.92
N GLU A 294 13.94 5.73 -9.32
CA GLU A 294 14.61 6.63 -8.36
C GLU A 294 13.62 7.33 -7.41
N GLU A 295 12.35 7.47 -7.82
CA GLU A 295 11.25 7.86 -6.95
C GLU A 295 11.00 6.81 -5.87
N ARG A 296 11.62 7.02 -4.70
CA ARG A 296 11.49 6.22 -3.45
C ARG A 296 10.08 5.87 -2.98
N SER A 297 9.02 6.45 -3.56
CA SER A 297 7.63 6.04 -3.34
C SER A 297 7.19 4.81 -4.16
N PHE A 298 8.02 4.37 -5.10
CA PHE A 298 7.81 3.21 -5.99
C PHE A 298 8.98 2.21 -5.94
N ASP A 299 10.05 2.49 -5.19
CA ASP A 299 11.15 1.53 -4.96
C ASP A 299 10.68 0.39 -4.05
N GLU A 300 10.61 -0.81 -4.62
CA GLU A 300 10.31 -2.07 -3.93
C GLU A 300 11.53 -3.00 -3.84
N LEU A 301 12.71 -2.58 -4.35
CA LEU A 301 13.89 -3.44 -4.50
C LEU A 301 14.45 -3.95 -3.17
N GLU A 302 14.34 -3.21 -2.07
CA GLU A 302 14.80 -3.70 -0.76
C GLU A 302 14.08 -5.00 -0.33
N ARG A 303 12.81 -5.18 -0.73
CA ARG A 303 12.03 -6.39 -0.47
C ARG A 303 12.39 -7.51 -1.44
N ALA A 304 12.52 -7.21 -2.74
CA ALA A 304 12.99 -8.18 -3.73
C ALA A 304 14.36 -8.77 -3.33
N ARG A 305 15.31 -7.90 -2.98
CA ARG A 305 16.64 -8.26 -2.43
C ARG A 305 16.57 -9.12 -1.16
N MET A 306 15.53 -8.97 -0.34
CA MET A 306 15.35 -9.79 0.87
C MET A 306 15.00 -11.23 0.50
N VAL A 307 14.08 -11.43 -0.43
CA VAL A 307 13.69 -12.75 -0.95
C VAL A 307 14.84 -13.37 -1.75
N ALA A 308 15.47 -12.60 -2.63
CA ALA A 308 16.60 -13.04 -3.43
C ALA A 308 17.75 -13.60 -2.57
N ARG A 309 18.16 -12.86 -1.52
CA ARG A 309 19.16 -13.35 -0.54
C ARG A 309 18.68 -14.55 0.27
N ARG A 310 17.38 -14.64 0.60
CA ARG A 310 16.82 -15.76 1.38
C ARG A 310 16.78 -17.08 0.58
N TYR A 311 16.65 -17.01 -0.74
CA TYR A 311 16.57 -18.18 -1.63
C TYR A 311 17.81 -18.35 -2.53
N ALA A 312 18.87 -17.55 -2.32
CA ALA A 312 20.13 -17.59 -3.07
C ALA A 312 19.96 -17.54 -4.60
N THR A 313 19.01 -16.73 -5.05
CA THR A 313 18.67 -16.56 -6.48
C THR A 313 19.75 -15.78 -7.24
N ASP A 314 19.93 -16.09 -8.51
CA ASP A 314 20.66 -15.23 -9.44
C ASP A 314 19.78 -13.98 -9.71
N HIS A 315 20.17 -12.83 -9.13
CA HIS A 315 19.30 -11.65 -9.03
C HIS A 315 19.78 -10.50 -9.91
N HIS A 316 18.95 -10.13 -10.87
CA HIS A 316 19.18 -9.07 -11.84
C HIS A 316 18.25 -7.90 -11.54
N GLU A 317 18.84 -6.73 -11.29
CA GLU A 317 18.11 -5.51 -10.94
C GLU A 317 18.45 -4.39 -11.93
N LEU A 318 17.42 -3.67 -12.39
CA LEU A 318 17.59 -2.48 -13.22
C LEU A 318 16.87 -1.29 -12.56
N VAL A 319 17.64 -0.28 -12.14
CA VAL A 319 17.11 1.00 -11.66
C VAL A 319 17.09 1.99 -12.82
N LEU A 320 15.94 2.64 -13.04
CA LEU A 320 15.76 3.56 -14.16
C LEU A 320 15.17 4.91 -13.73
N GLN A 321 15.56 5.95 -14.48
CA GLN A 321 14.73 7.13 -14.75
C GLN A 321 14.24 7.04 -16.20
N PRO A 322 13.17 6.27 -16.52
CA PRO A 322 12.66 6.22 -17.87
C PRO A 322 11.80 7.47 -18.13
N ASP A 323 12.14 8.28 -19.14
CA ASP A 323 11.15 9.23 -19.65
C ASP A 323 10.03 8.41 -20.31
N ALA A 324 8.87 8.37 -19.64
CA ALA A 324 7.72 7.63 -20.12
C ALA A 324 7.30 8.08 -21.53
N ALA A 325 7.52 9.35 -21.90
CA ALA A 325 7.17 9.87 -23.21
C ALA A 325 8.02 9.27 -24.36
N GLU A 326 9.28 8.92 -24.11
CA GLU A 326 10.15 8.27 -25.10
C GLU A 326 9.72 6.82 -25.37
N LEU A 327 9.15 6.14 -24.37
CA LEU A 327 8.73 4.74 -24.46
C LEU A 327 7.26 4.55 -24.88
N LEU A 328 6.43 5.61 -24.87
CA LEU A 328 5.04 5.55 -25.35
C LEU A 328 4.88 4.96 -26.76
N PRO A 329 5.73 5.28 -27.78
CA PRO A 329 5.61 4.68 -29.10
C PRO A 329 5.89 3.17 -29.12
N GLU A 330 6.86 2.71 -28.32
CA GLU A 330 7.20 1.29 -28.20
C GLU A 330 6.07 0.51 -27.51
N LEU A 331 5.50 1.07 -26.43
CA LEU A 331 4.34 0.50 -25.74
C LEU A 331 3.11 0.43 -26.66
N ALA A 332 2.80 1.51 -27.39
CA ALA A 332 1.70 1.52 -28.35
C ALA A 332 1.84 0.45 -29.44
N ALA A 333 3.08 0.24 -29.95
CA ALA A 333 3.39 -0.82 -30.90
C ALA A 333 3.42 -2.24 -30.30
N ALA A 334 3.50 -2.36 -28.96
CA ALA A 334 3.43 -3.64 -28.25
C ALA A 334 1.99 -4.08 -27.95
N PHE A 335 1.09 -3.13 -27.61
CA PHE A 335 -0.30 -3.43 -27.26
C PHE A 335 -1.29 -3.39 -28.43
N ASP A 336 -0.95 -2.73 -29.55
CA ASP A 336 -1.79 -2.45 -30.75
C ASP A 336 -3.08 -1.63 -30.54
N GLU A 337 -3.53 -1.46 -29.31
CA GLU A 337 -4.69 -0.66 -28.93
C GLU A 337 -4.39 0.18 -27.68
N PRO A 338 -5.20 1.21 -27.37
CA PRO A 338 -5.00 2.03 -26.18
C PRO A 338 -5.01 1.20 -24.89
N PHE A 339 -3.85 1.16 -24.24
CA PHE A 339 -3.63 0.53 -22.95
C PHE A 339 -2.81 1.47 -22.06
N ALA A 340 -3.34 1.81 -20.89
CA ALA A 340 -2.84 2.86 -20.01
C ALA A 340 -2.78 2.40 -18.55
N ASP A 341 -2.61 1.10 -18.29
CA ASP A 341 -2.35 0.63 -16.93
C ASP A 341 -0.95 1.05 -16.46
N SER A 342 -0.85 1.43 -15.18
CA SER A 342 0.41 1.90 -14.58
C SER A 342 1.52 0.85 -14.52
N SER A 343 1.19 -0.45 -14.61
CA SER A 343 2.17 -1.53 -14.68
C SER A 343 2.75 -1.74 -16.08
N ALA A 344 2.13 -1.22 -17.14
CA ALA A 344 2.51 -1.48 -18.54
C ALA A 344 3.99 -1.16 -18.82
N LEU A 345 4.46 0.00 -18.35
CA LEU A 345 5.84 0.47 -18.49
C LEU A 345 6.83 -0.37 -17.66
N PRO A 346 6.64 -0.57 -16.33
CA PRO A 346 7.44 -1.51 -15.54
C PRO A 346 7.52 -2.93 -16.13
N THR A 347 6.37 -3.50 -16.52
CA THR A 347 6.26 -4.88 -17.04
C THR A 347 6.98 -5.02 -18.39
N TYR A 348 6.86 -4.03 -19.29
CA TYR A 348 7.59 -4.01 -20.55
C TYR A 348 9.11 -3.97 -20.34
N LEU A 349 9.58 -3.10 -19.44
CA LEU A 349 11.01 -2.91 -19.18
C LEU A 349 11.65 -4.09 -18.42
N VAL A 350 10.95 -4.69 -17.45
CA VAL A 350 11.45 -5.90 -16.77
C VAL A 350 11.37 -7.13 -17.67
N SER A 351 10.43 -7.18 -18.62
CA SER A 351 10.39 -8.22 -19.66
C SER A 351 11.55 -8.07 -20.65
N ARG A 352 11.93 -6.83 -21.02
CA ARG A 352 13.14 -6.54 -21.80
C ARG A 352 14.38 -7.07 -21.08
N LEU A 353 14.59 -6.68 -19.82
CA LEU A 353 15.68 -7.19 -18.97
C LEU A 353 15.69 -8.72 -18.90
N ALA A 354 14.55 -9.35 -18.60
CA ALA A 354 14.46 -10.81 -18.52
C ALA A 354 14.82 -11.49 -19.84
N SER A 355 14.44 -10.91 -20.99
CA SER A 355 14.71 -11.48 -22.32
C SER A 355 16.21 -11.54 -22.69
N GLU A 356 17.06 -10.76 -22.03
CA GLU A 356 18.53 -10.83 -22.18
C GLU A 356 19.12 -12.10 -21.52
N HIS A 357 18.36 -12.75 -20.63
CA HIS A 357 18.84 -13.87 -19.80
C HIS A 357 17.99 -15.16 -19.90
N VAL A 358 16.68 -15.08 -20.19
CA VAL A 358 15.73 -16.20 -20.21
C VAL A 358 14.67 -16.05 -21.32
N LYS A 359 14.21 -17.17 -21.88
CA LYS A 359 13.09 -17.21 -22.84
C LYS A 359 11.71 -17.21 -22.16
N VAL A 360 11.66 -17.58 -20.89
CA VAL A 360 10.43 -17.73 -20.10
C VAL A 360 10.65 -17.09 -18.73
N ALA A 361 9.68 -16.30 -18.28
CA ALA A 361 9.64 -15.79 -16.91
C ALA A 361 8.22 -15.95 -16.35
N LEU A 362 8.12 -16.28 -15.06
CA LEU A 362 6.85 -16.37 -14.35
C LEU A 362 6.52 -15.02 -13.68
N SER A 363 5.24 -14.63 -13.68
CA SER A 363 4.71 -13.42 -13.04
C SER A 363 3.77 -13.77 -11.89
N GLY A 364 3.61 -12.86 -10.92
CA GLY A 364 2.67 -12.99 -9.80
C GLY A 364 1.23 -12.50 -10.08
N GLU A 365 0.93 -12.12 -11.33
CA GLU A 365 -0.38 -11.63 -11.76
C GLU A 365 -1.52 -12.63 -11.47
N GLY A 366 -2.71 -12.11 -11.12
CA GLY A 366 -3.87 -12.90 -10.72
C GLY A 366 -3.96 -13.22 -9.22
N GLY A 367 -2.92 -12.94 -8.43
CA GLY A 367 -2.93 -13.11 -6.97
C GLY A 367 -3.97 -12.22 -6.28
N ASP A 368 -3.93 -10.91 -6.56
CA ASP A 368 -4.91 -9.92 -6.06
C ASP A 368 -6.35 -10.27 -6.45
N GLU A 369 -6.61 -10.74 -7.68
CA GLU A 369 -7.92 -11.21 -8.14
C GLU A 369 -8.42 -12.45 -7.39
N LEU A 370 -7.54 -13.44 -7.18
CA LEU A 370 -7.92 -14.74 -6.61
C LEU A 370 -8.12 -14.67 -5.09
N PHE A 371 -7.28 -13.91 -4.39
CA PHE A 371 -7.28 -13.80 -2.93
C PHE A 371 -7.95 -12.52 -2.40
N GLY A 372 -8.32 -11.59 -3.27
CA GLY A 372 -9.04 -10.37 -2.90
C GLY A 372 -8.14 -9.27 -2.31
N GLY A 373 -6.89 -9.16 -2.76
CA GLY A 373 -5.89 -8.26 -2.18
C GLY A 373 -6.16 -6.75 -2.40
N TYR A 374 -6.93 -6.38 -3.44
CA TYR A 374 -7.27 -4.99 -3.69
C TYR A 374 -8.16 -4.35 -2.60
N TYR A 375 -7.81 -3.12 -2.21
CA TYR A 375 -8.60 -2.27 -1.30
C TYR A 375 -10.07 -2.06 -1.74
N THR A 376 -10.38 -2.28 -3.03
CA THR A 376 -11.74 -2.22 -3.56
C THR A 376 -12.65 -3.28 -2.95
N TYR A 377 -12.16 -4.49 -2.68
CA TYR A 377 -12.92 -5.55 -2.01
C TYR A 377 -13.22 -5.19 -0.55
N VAL A 378 -12.26 -4.59 0.17
CA VAL A 378 -12.48 -4.04 1.52
C VAL A 378 -13.54 -2.94 1.49
N ALA A 379 -13.49 -2.07 0.48
CA ALA A 379 -14.48 -1.01 0.29
C ALA A 379 -15.89 -1.56 0.01
N ASP A 380 -16.00 -2.62 -0.79
CA ASP A 380 -17.25 -3.32 -1.08
C ASP A 380 -17.87 -3.96 0.17
N LEU A 381 -17.04 -4.49 1.07
CA LEU A 381 -17.48 -5.07 2.35
C LEU A 381 -18.00 -4.01 3.34
N ILE A 382 -17.41 -2.80 3.36
CA ILE A 382 -17.86 -1.71 4.27
C ILE A 382 -19.00 -0.86 3.71
N ALA A 383 -19.17 -0.82 2.38
CA ALA A 383 -20.19 0.02 1.71
C ALA A 383 -21.64 -0.16 2.22
N PRO A 384 -22.14 -1.38 2.53
CA PRO A 384 -23.48 -1.56 3.09
C PRO A 384 -23.70 -0.83 4.42
N TYR A 385 -22.64 -0.65 5.22
CA TYR A 385 -22.69 -0.04 6.55
C TYR A 385 -22.50 1.48 6.50
N VAL A 386 -21.49 1.96 5.76
CA VAL A 386 -21.08 3.38 5.77
C VAL A 386 -21.26 4.12 4.44
N GLY A 387 -21.75 3.47 3.38
CA GLY A 387 -21.98 4.11 2.08
C GLY A 387 -23.09 5.17 2.09
N ARG A 388 -24.10 5.04 2.97
CA ARG A 388 -25.13 6.08 3.17
C ARG A 388 -24.54 7.40 3.70
N PRO A 389 -23.80 7.44 4.82
CA PRO A 389 -23.14 8.67 5.28
C PRO A 389 -21.98 9.11 4.37
N ALA A 390 -21.18 8.19 3.80
CA ALA A 390 -20.06 8.57 2.92
C ALA A 390 -20.51 9.38 1.69
N ALA A 391 -21.56 8.94 1.01
CA ALA A 391 -22.12 9.68 -0.13
C ALA A 391 -22.80 10.99 0.28
N ALA A 392 -23.30 11.12 1.52
CA ALA A 392 -23.80 12.39 2.05
C ALA A 392 -22.64 13.37 2.35
N ALA A 393 -21.49 12.85 2.78
CA ALA A 393 -20.26 13.61 3.00
C ALA A 393 -19.48 13.91 1.71
N ARG A 394 -19.90 13.41 0.53
CA ARG A 394 -19.18 13.55 -0.75
C ARG A 394 -18.74 15.00 -1.05
N ALA A 395 -19.63 15.98 -0.86
CA ALA A 395 -19.32 17.39 -1.12
C ALA A 395 -18.28 18.01 -0.15
N LEU A 396 -17.97 17.34 0.97
CA LEU A 396 -16.85 17.67 1.85
C LEU A 396 -15.59 16.90 1.46
N VAL A 397 -15.73 15.62 1.09
CA VAL A 397 -14.63 14.74 0.69
C VAL A 397 -13.99 15.14 -0.65
N ASP A 398 -14.79 15.52 -1.66
CA ASP A 398 -14.30 16.05 -2.94
C ASP A 398 -13.50 17.37 -2.76
N ARG A 399 -13.65 18.09 -1.63
CA ARG A 399 -12.86 19.30 -1.28
C ARG A 399 -11.53 19.02 -0.57
N LEU A 400 -11.21 17.78 -0.20
CA LEU A 400 -9.91 17.45 0.39
C LEU A 400 -8.79 17.73 -0.64
N PRO A 401 -7.61 18.24 -0.24
CA PRO A 401 -6.49 18.42 -1.16
C PRO A 401 -6.06 17.07 -1.75
N SER A 402 -5.87 17.00 -3.06
CA SER A 402 -5.41 15.77 -3.73
C SER A 402 -3.92 15.58 -3.51
N SER A 403 -3.53 14.41 -3.00
CA SER A 403 -2.13 14.00 -2.82
C SER A 403 -1.60 13.25 -4.05
N SER A 404 -0.33 13.46 -4.39
CA SER A 404 0.37 12.71 -5.45
C SER A 404 0.98 11.38 -4.97
N ARG A 405 0.80 11.01 -3.70
CA ARG A 405 1.31 9.74 -3.15
C ARG A 405 0.43 8.56 -3.58
N ARG A 406 1.06 7.43 -3.96
CA ARG A 406 0.40 6.14 -4.29
C ARG A 406 -0.67 5.81 -3.24
N THR A 407 -1.91 5.64 -3.70
CA THR A 407 -3.08 5.24 -2.90
C THR A 407 -3.32 6.09 -1.65
N SER A 408 -3.39 7.41 -1.80
CA SER A 408 -3.63 8.33 -0.68
C SER A 408 -5.03 8.18 -0.05
N LEU A 409 -5.16 8.59 1.22
CA LEU A 409 -6.44 8.56 1.95
C LEU A 409 -7.50 9.46 1.30
N ASP A 410 -7.11 10.63 0.77
CA ASP A 410 -8.00 11.54 0.05
C ASP A 410 -8.49 10.92 -1.27
N TYR A 411 -7.63 10.24 -2.02
CA TYR A 411 -7.98 9.52 -3.26
C TYR A 411 -8.97 8.38 -2.99
N MET A 412 -8.68 7.53 -2.00
CA MET A 412 -9.57 6.44 -1.59
C MET A 412 -10.91 6.96 -1.07
N ALA A 413 -10.92 8.00 -0.24
CA ALA A 413 -12.15 8.59 0.28
C ALA A 413 -13.02 9.18 -0.85
N LYS A 414 -12.42 9.86 -1.84
CA LYS A 414 -13.12 10.41 -3.00
C LYS A 414 -13.74 9.31 -3.87
N ARG A 415 -13.00 8.24 -4.20
CA ARG A 415 -13.55 7.10 -4.95
C ARG A 415 -14.67 6.39 -4.16
N PHE A 416 -14.47 6.16 -2.87
CA PHE A 416 -15.51 5.58 -2.00
C PHE A 416 -16.80 6.42 -1.97
N ALA A 417 -16.70 7.72 -1.68
CA ALA A 417 -17.86 8.60 -1.55
C ALA A 417 -18.65 8.78 -2.86
N ARG A 418 -18.04 8.51 -4.01
CA ARG A 418 -18.71 8.43 -5.33
C ARG A 418 -19.46 7.11 -5.49
N GLY A 419 -18.79 5.97 -5.33
CA GLY A 419 -19.37 4.66 -5.62
C GLY A 419 -20.28 4.07 -4.52
N ALA A 420 -20.14 4.44 -3.24
CA ALA A 420 -20.64 3.63 -2.11
C ALA A 420 -22.18 3.50 -1.96
N ARG A 421 -23.00 4.14 -2.81
CA ARG A 421 -24.46 3.90 -2.88
C ARG A 421 -24.91 3.09 -4.10
N LEU A 422 -24.02 2.80 -5.03
CA LEU A 422 -24.32 2.01 -6.22
C LEU A 422 -24.53 0.52 -5.86
N PRO A 423 -25.23 -0.25 -6.73
CA PRO A 423 -25.26 -1.71 -6.67
C PRO A 423 -23.84 -2.32 -6.62
N PRO A 424 -23.66 -3.56 -6.13
CA PRO A 424 -22.33 -4.11 -5.87
C PRO A 424 -21.37 -4.11 -7.06
N LEU A 425 -21.84 -4.45 -8.26
CA LEU A 425 -21.02 -4.46 -9.48
C LEU A 425 -20.62 -3.03 -9.89
N ASP A 426 -21.61 -2.15 -10.03
CA ASP A 426 -21.43 -0.75 -10.42
C ASP A 426 -20.54 0.02 -9.43
N ARG A 427 -20.63 -0.31 -8.14
CA ARG A 427 -19.76 0.23 -7.08
C ARG A 427 -18.32 -0.22 -7.24
N HIS A 428 -18.09 -1.51 -7.52
CA HIS A 428 -16.74 -2.02 -7.79
C HIS A 428 -16.15 -1.39 -9.05
N HIS A 429 -16.97 -1.16 -10.08
CA HIS A 429 -16.57 -0.45 -11.29
C HIS A 429 -16.26 1.04 -11.02
N ALA A 430 -17.09 1.77 -10.28
CA ALA A 430 -16.83 3.16 -9.88
C ALA A 430 -15.59 3.34 -8.98
N TRP A 431 -15.09 2.26 -8.38
CA TRP A 431 -13.81 2.22 -7.68
C TRP A 431 -12.59 2.06 -8.61
N LYS A 432 -12.80 1.54 -9.81
CA LYS A 432 -11.78 1.39 -10.87
C LYS A 432 -11.81 2.57 -11.85
N GLU A 433 -13.01 3.09 -12.15
CA GLU A 433 -13.31 4.15 -13.13
C GLU A 433 -12.36 5.35 -13.08
N ILE A 434 -11.76 5.66 -14.22
CA ILE A 434 -10.75 6.71 -14.38
C ILE A 434 -11.43 8.05 -14.67
N PHE A 435 -12.11 8.18 -15.82
CA PHE A 435 -12.99 9.29 -16.14
C PHE A 435 -14.43 8.91 -15.78
N GLY A 436 -15.10 9.73 -14.97
CA GLY A 436 -16.52 9.55 -14.65
C GLY A 436 -17.43 9.77 -15.86
N GLU A 437 -18.61 9.14 -15.86
CA GLU A 437 -19.62 9.22 -16.93
C GLU A 437 -19.78 10.61 -17.58
N ASP A 438 -20.00 11.68 -16.79
CA ASP A 438 -20.12 13.05 -17.30
C ASP A 438 -18.91 13.50 -18.15
N ALA A 439 -17.69 13.17 -17.72
CA ALA A 439 -16.45 13.55 -18.40
C ALA A 439 -16.18 12.66 -19.63
N ARG A 440 -16.58 11.39 -19.59
CA ARG A 440 -16.54 10.50 -20.76
C ARG A 440 -17.52 10.99 -21.82
N LEU A 441 -18.72 11.38 -21.42
CA LEU A 441 -19.71 12.00 -22.30
C LEU A 441 -19.22 13.33 -22.88
N GLU A 442 -18.57 14.20 -22.10
CA GLU A 442 -17.99 15.46 -22.59
C GLU A 442 -16.93 15.23 -23.68
N LEU A 443 -15.92 14.40 -23.39
CA LEU A 443 -14.84 14.03 -24.31
C LEU A 443 -15.31 13.38 -25.62
N LEU A 444 -16.40 12.58 -25.56
CA LEU A 444 -17.00 11.96 -26.74
C LEU A 444 -17.95 12.90 -27.48
N CYS A 445 -18.68 13.78 -26.77
CA CYS A 445 -19.65 14.69 -27.36
C CYS A 445 -19.03 15.84 -28.14
N GLU A 446 -17.82 16.31 -27.80
CA GLU A 446 -17.13 17.34 -28.61
C GLU A 446 -16.84 16.86 -30.04
N ARG A 447 -16.71 15.54 -30.27
CA ARG A 447 -16.62 14.94 -31.61
C ARG A 447 -17.97 14.55 -32.22
N ALA A 448 -19.01 14.37 -31.39
CA ALA A 448 -20.35 14.02 -31.85
C ALA A 448 -21.09 15.25 -32.43
N ASN A 449 -20.85 15.53 -33.72
CA ASN A 449 -21.50 16.54 -34.57
C ASN A 449 -22.82 17.10 -34.00
N PRO A 450 -22.91 18.40 -33.61
CA PRO A 450 -23.89 18.94 -32.64
C PRO A 450 -25.37 18.87 -33.04
N ARG A 451 -25.69 18.26 -34.18
CA ARG A 451 -27.06 17.88 -34.57
C ARG A 451 -27.57 16.62 -33.84
N SER A 452 -26.70 15.69 -33.42
CA SER A 452 -27.11 14.48 -32.67
C SER A 452 -27.31 14.77 -31.18
N ALA A 453 -26.37 15.47 -30.53
CA ALA A 453 -26.40 15.78 -29.10
C ALA A 453 -27.72 16.47 -28.65
N ARG A 454 -28.27 17.37 -29.47
CA ARG A 454 -29.56 18.03 -29.20
C ARG A 454 -30.77 17.09 -29.24
N ALA A 455 -30.71 15.97 -29.97
CA ALA A 455 -31.78 14.97 -29.96
C ALA A 455 -31.78 14.15 -28.66
N VAL A 456 -30.59 13.73 -28.20
CA VAL A 456 -30.43 12.94 -26.95
C VAL A 456 -30.74 13.79 -25.72
N ALA A 457 -30.18 15.00 -25.63
CA ALA A 457 -30.43 15.93 -24.51
C ALA A 457 -31.90 16.42 -24.44
N GLY A 458 -32.63 16.37 -25.56
CA GLY A 458 -34.07 16.64 -25.60
C GLY A 458 -34.93 15.48 -25.09
N ALA A 459 -34.49 14.23 -25.27
CA ALA A 459 -35.18 13.05 -24.79
C ALA A 459 -35.02 12.86 -23.27
N LEU A 460 -33.79 12.97 -22.76
CA LEU A 460 -33.46 12.73 -21.34
C LEU A 460 -34.02 13.78 -20.36
N ARG A 461 -34.66 14.86 -20.85
CA ARG A 461 -35.29 15.90 -20.02
C ARG A 461 -36.81 15.75 -19.86
N ARG A 462 -37.41 14.61 -20.19
CA ARG A 462 -38.88 14.44 -20.12
C ARG A 462 -39.45 13.36 -19.19
N ASP A 463 -38.68 12.39 -18.72
CA ASP A 463 -39.15 11.40 -17.74
C ASP A 463 -38.43 11.54 -16.40
N GLY A 464 -39.04 12.30 -15.48
CA GLY A 464 -38.44 12.62 -14.18
C GLY A 464 -39.19 13.63 -13.31
N GLY A 465 -40.53 13.58 -13.23
CA GLY A 465 -41.29 14.56 -12.44
C GLY A 465 -42.72 14.14 -12.04
N GLY A 466 -42.89 13.82 -10.74
CA GLY A 466 -44.10 13.55 -9.96
C GLY A 466 -45.51 13.83 -10.53
N GLY A 467 -46.42 12.88 -10.33
CA GLY A 467 -47.86 13.04 -10.62
C GLY A 467 -48.66 13.65 -9.48
N GLY A 468 -49.83 14.25 -9.79
CA GLY A 468 -50.76 14.78 -8.78
C GLY A 468 -51.98 15.55 -9.33
N ALA A 469 -53.06 14.82 -9.64
CA ALA A 469 -54.45 15.30 -9.87
C ALA A 469 -54.73 16.29 -11.04
N GLY A 470 -55.99 16.29 -11.54
CA GLY A 470 -56.56 17.40 -12.33
C GLY A 470 -57.02 17.10 -13.77
N THR A 471 -58.31 16.77 -13.93
CA THR A 471 -59.21 17.14 -15.05
C THR A 471 -58.71 17.24 -16.52
N ALA A 472 -59.14 16.26 -17.32
CA ALA A 472 -59.88 16.39 -18.61
C ALA A 472 -59.31 17.17 -19.83
N ALA A 473 -59.29 16.45 -20.98
CA ALA A 473 -59.20 16.90 -22.39
C ALA A 473 -57.88 17.60 -22.86
N GLY A 474 -57.47 17.50 -24.13
CA GLY A 474 -57.92 16.61 -25.22
C GLY A 474 -57.50 17.06 -26.64
N ARG A 475 -57.64 16.15 -27.62
CA ARG A 475 -57.52 16.34 -29.10
C ARG A 475 -56.09 16.40 -29.69
N ARG A 476 -56.03 16.52 -31.03
CA ARG A 476 -54.91 16.22 -31.95
C ARG A 476 -54.54 17.45 -32.79
N CYS A 477 -53.28 17.58 -33.21
CA CYS A 477 -52.77 17.65 -34.61
C CYS A 477 -51.24 17.85 -34.56
N ARG A 478 -50.38 17.41 -35.48
CA ARG A 478 -50.36 17.25 -36.96
C ARG A 478 -49.93 18.52 -37.72
N ASP A 479 -49.06 18.27 -38.71
CA ASP A 479 -48.70 19.09 -39.89
C ASP A 479 -47.48 20.06 -39.82
N LEU A 480 -47.05 20.44 -41.03
CA LEU A 480 -45.70 20.83 -41.53
C LEU A 480 -45.46 22.38 -41.52
N PRO A 481 -44.31 23.00 -41.96
CA PRO A 481 -43.42 22.59 -43.07
C PRO A 481 -41.90 22.93 -42.96
N ARG A 482 -41.19 22.81 -44.11
CA ARG A 482 -39.75 23.06 -44.35
C ARG A 482 -39.47 24.51 -44.81
N GLY A 483 -38.21 24.95 -44.70
CA GLY A 483 -37.66 26.16 -45.36
C GLY A 483 -36.18 26.00 -45.74
N ARG A 484 -35.70 26.79 -46.72
CA ARG A 484 -34.28 26.89 -47.16
C ARG A 484 -33.73 28.32 -46.94
N PRO A 485 -32.39 28.53 -46.93
CA PRO A 485 -31.76 29.81 -46.55
C PRO A 485 -31.47 30.76 -47.73
N ALA A 486 -31.08 32.00 -47.43
CA ALA A 486 -30.48 32.97 -48.35
C ALA A 486 -29.53 33.98 -47.64
N ASP A 487 -28.31 34.12 -48.21
CA ASP A 487 -27.55 35.33 -48.56
C ASP A 487 -26.99 36.42 -47.58
N GLU A 488 -25.68 36.67 -47.83
CA GLU A 488 -24.93 37.95 -47.99
C GLU A 488 -24.50 38.92 -46.83
N ASP A 489 -23.20 38.81 -46.48
CA ASP A 489 -22.09 39.78 -46.71
C ASP A 489 -21.98 41.18 -45.99
N ARG A 490 -20.91 41.32 -45.17
CA ARG A 490 -20.05 42.54 -44.94
C ARG A 490 -20.61 43.78 -44.19
N PRO A 491 -19.79 44.83 -43.84
CA PRO A 491 -18.35 45.08 -44.06
C PRO A 491 -17.47 45.23 -42.76
N ARG A 492 -16.53 46.19 -42.70
CA ARG A 492 -15.25 46.19 -41.92
C ARG A 492 -15.08 47.42 -40.97
N GLU A 493 -13.87 47.52 -40.37
CA GLU A 493 -13.14 48.72 -39.85
C GLU A 493 -13.28 49.03 -38.34
N HIS A 494 -12.26 49.45 -37.56
CA HIS A 494 -10.77 49.60 -37.66
C HIS A 494 -10.09 48.85 -36.45
N GLY A 495 -8.79 48.82 -36.12
CA GLY A 495 -7.50 49.29 -36.70
C GLY A 495 -6.48 49.79 -35.62
N ALA A 496 -5.16 49.71 -35.89
CA ALA A 496 -3.99 50.19 -35.07
C ALA A 496 -3.72 49.49 -33.71
N LEU A 497 -2.50 49.37 -33.13
CA LEU A 497 -1.04 49.50 -33.48
C LEU A 497 -0.23 48.91 -32.25
N ALA A 498 1.07 48.59 -32.22
CA ALA A 498 2.22 48.44 -33.14
C ALA A 498 3.37 47.62 -32.47
N GLY A 499 4.28 47.00 -33.27
CA GLY A 499 5.64 46.55 -32.86
C GLY A 499 5.79 45.15 -32.22
N GLY A 500 6.87 44.38 -32.47
CA GLY A 500 7.97 44.54 -33.44
C GLY A 500 9.12 43.53 -33.26
N GLU A 501 9.68 43.03 -34.38
CA GLU A 501 10.91 42.19 -34.49
C GLU A 501 10.84 40.79 -33.80
N GLY A 502 11.58 39.73 -34.18
CA GLY A 502 12.49 39.44 -35.31
C GLY A 502 13.24 38.11 -35.01
N ALA A 503 13.69 37.26 -35.95
CA ALA A 503 13.55 37.17 -37.41
C ALA A 503 13.78 35.69 -37.87
N VAL A 504 13.80 35.39 -39.19
CA VAL A 504 14.00 34.03 -39.76
C VAL A 504 14.98 34.05 -40.94
N PRO A 505 15.84 33.03 -41.12
CA PRO A 505 16.41 32.67 -42.42
C PRO A 505 15.83 31.36 -42.98
N ARG A 506 15.61 31.33 -44.31
CA ARG A 506 15.23 30.14 -45.09
C ARG A 506 16.45 29.53 -45.76
N HIS A 507 16.35 28.27 -46.20
CA HIS A 507 17.01 27.83 -47.43
C HIS A 507 16.04 27.00 -48.30
N ALA A 508 16.30 26.98 -49.61
CA ALA A 508 15.48 26.31 -50.61
C ALA A 508 16.33 25.87 -51.81
N GLY A 509 15.81 24.89 -52.56
CA GLY A 509 16.36 24.33 -53.80
C GLY A 509 15.68 22.98 -54.04
N ASP A 510 14.73 22.77 -54.96
CA ASP A 510 14.58 23.10 -56.40
C ASP A 510 14.90 21.87 -57.27
N ARG A 511 14.16 21.74 -58.40
CA ARG A 511 14.28 20.75 -59.50
C ARG A 511 13.75 19.33 -59.23
N SER A 512 13.11 18.65 -60.20
CA SER A 512 12.51 19.13 -61.46
C SER A 512 11.65 18.07 -62.18
N GLY A 513 10.40 18.41 -62.53
CA GLY A 513 9.68 17.93 -63.73
C GLY A 513 9.26 16.44 -63.82
N ALA A 514 8.40 16.04 -64.76
CA ALA A 514 7.46 16.80 -65.60
C ALA A 514 6.44 15.85 -66.28
N GLY A 515 5.30 16.38 -66.76
CA GLY A 515 4.46 15.73 -67.80
C GLY A 515 3.17 15.06 -67.33
N ALA A 516 2.04 15.53 -67.85
CA ALA A 516 0.74 14.84 -67.84
C ALA A 516 0.47 14.19 -69.22
N PRO A 517 -0.62 13.41 -69.38
CA PRO A 517 -1.79 14.03 -70.03
C PRO A 517 -3.18 13.62 -69.49
N ASP A 518 -4.17 14.42 -69.93
CA ASP A 518 -5.64 14.25 -69.91
C ASP A 518 -6.07 13.08 -70.87
N PRO A 519 -7.37 12.67 -71.08
CA PRO A 519 -8.62 13.36 -70.71
C PRO A 519 -9.91 12.53 -70.37
N SER A 520 -11.00 13.28 -70.16
CA SER A 520 -12.41 12.99 -70.55
C SER A 520 -13.39 12.31 -69.56
N GLN A 521 -14.70 12.35 -69.88
CA GLN A 521 -15.82 12.30 -68.92
C GLN A 521 -16.98 11.34 -69.27
N GLY A 522 -17.41 10.53 -68.29
CA GLY A 522 -18.78 9.98 -68.10
C GLY A 522 -19.33 8.97 -69.13
N PRO A 523 -20.62 8.55 -69.01
CA PRO A 523 -21.49 8.55 -67.83
C PRO A 523 -22.30 7.21 -67.63
N LEU A 524 -23.24 7.20 -66.65
CA LEU A 524 -24.29 6.17 -66.38
C LEU A 524 -23.85 4.87 -65.64
N PRO A 525 -24.79 4.11 -65.01
CA PRO A 525 -26.21 4.39 -64.70
C PRO A 525 -26.51 4.40 -63.17
N ARG A 526 -27.78 4.60 -62.78
CA ARG A 526 -28.30 4.28 -61.44
C ARG A 526 -28.98 2.90 -61.42
N PRO A 527 -28.88 2.16 -60.31
CA PRO A 527 -29.93 1.22 -59.88
C PRO A 527 -30.57 1.63 -58.54
N GLU A 528 -31.91 1.68 -58.55
CA GLU A 528 -32.88 1.22 -57.53
C GLU A 528 -32.67 1.47 -56.02
N GLU A 529 -33.68 2.09 -55.39
CA GLU A 529 -33.82 2.19 -53.93
C GLU A 529 -34.27 0.85 -53.32
N VAL A 530 -33.36 0.13 -52.67
CA VAL A 530 -33.73 -0.95 -51.74
C VAL A 530 -33.94 -0.34 -50.34
N ALA A 531 -35.13 -0.53 -49.78
CA ALA A 531 -35.51 0.11 -48.51
C ALA A 531 -34.69 -0.41 -47.32
N PRO A 532 -34.12 0.47 -46.47
CA PRO A 532 -33.36 0.06 -45.30
C PRO A 532 -34.27 -0.54 -44.21
N ALA A 533 -33.95 -1.75 -43.77
CA ALA A 533 -34.63 -2.41 -42.65
C ALA A 533 -34.46 -1.61 -41.34
N PRO A 534 -35.45 -1.62 -40.42
CA PRO A 534 -35.47 -0.74 -39.25
C PRO A 534 -34.41 -1.12 -38.21
N ARG A 535 -33.30 -0.36 -38.19
CA ARG A 535 -32.31 -0.39 -37.11
C ARG A 535 -32.89 0.17 -35.79
N SER A 536 -32.17 -0.09 -34.69
CA SER A 536 -32.27 0.56 -33.37
C SER A 536 -33.65 0.62 -32.68
N ARG A 537 -34.18 -0.55 -32.29
CA ARG A 537 -35.13 -0.64 -31.15
C ARG A 537 -34.87 -1.75 -30.11
N ALA A 538 -33.92 -2.66 -30.36
CA ALA A 538 -33.61 -3.76 -29.44
C ALA A 538 -32.79 -3.32 -28.20
N ALA A 539 -31.75 -2.51 -28.39
CA ALA A 539 -30.81 -2.15 -27.30
C ALA A 539 -31.46 -1.43 -26.11
N ILE A 540 -32.38 -0.49 -26.37
CA ILE A 540 -33.09 0.26 -25.33
C ILE A 540 -34.11 -0.63 -24.59
N ALA A 541 -34.69 -1.64 -25.27
CA ALA A 541 -35.67 -2.54 -24.68
C ALA A 541 -35.08 -3.54 -23.66
N ALA A 542 -33.76 -3.73 -23.65
CA ALA A 542 -33.08 -4.61 -22.69
C ALA A 542 -32.94 -3.95 -21.30
N LEU A 543 -32.65 -2.65 -21.24
CA LEU A 543 -32.42 -1.93 -19.98
C LEU A 543 -33.71 -1.60 -19.23
N ASP A 544 -34.82 -1.33 -19.94
CA ASP A 544 -36.07 -0.86 -19.32
C ASP A 544 -36.89 -2.00 -18.67
N ARG A 545 -36.74 -3.24 -19.15
CA ARG A 545 -37.45 -4.41 -18.58
C ARG A 545 -37.08 -4.70 -17.14
N VAL A 546 -35.81 -4.47 -16.75
CA VAL A 546 -35.31 -4.70 -15.38
C VAL A 546 -35.97 -3.76 -14.36
N ARG A 547 -36.60 -2.67 -14.80
CA ARG A 547 -37.05 -1.57 -13.92
C ARG A 547 -38.51 -1.63 -13.47
N THR A 548 -39.35 -2.46 -14.10
CA THR A 548 -40.82 -2.30 -14.00
C THR A 548 -41.49 -3.24 -12.99
N GLU A 549 -40.96 -4.44 -12.74
CA GLU A 549 -41.65 -5.46 -11.93
C GLU A 549 -41.48 -5.28 -10.40
N ALA A 550 -40.60 -4.39 -9.95
CA ALA A 550 -40.32 -4.14 -8.53
C ALA A 550 -41.40 -3.30 -7.79
N ARG A 551 -42.67 -3.35 -8.23
CA ARG A 551 -43.79 -2.59 -7.62
C ARG A 551 -45.11 -3.37 -7.60
N LEU A 552 -45.22 -4.38 -6.75
CA LEU A 552 -46.50 -4.87 -6.21
C LEU A 552 -46.27 -5.73 -4.95
N LEU A 553 -47.36 -5.98 -4.21
CA LEU A 553 -47.50 -6.81 -3.00
C LEU A 553 -47.06 -6.19 -1.65
N ASP A 554 -48.08 -5.96 -0.82
CA ASP A 554 -48.06 -5.57 0.59
C ASP A 554 -48.25 -6.84 1.48
N PRO A 555 -47.67 -6.96 2.69
CA PRO A 555 -47.60 -8.24 3.40
C PRO A 555 -48.74 -8.45 4.41
N GLY A 556 -49.53 -9.52 4.23
CA GLY A 556 -50.58 -9.93 5.15
C GLY A 556 -50.60 -11.44 5.42
N GLY A 557 -50.75 -11.82 6.69
CA GLY A 557 -50.92 -13.21 7.14
C GLY A 557 -49.65 -13.87 7.70
N GLY A 558 -49.79 -14.53 8.85
CA GLY A 558 -48.75 -15.36 9.47
C GLY A 558 -49.40 -16.37 10.43
N LEU A 559 -48.64 -17.36 10.92
CA LEU A 559 -49.10 -18.30 11.95
C LEU A 559 -47.94 -19.00 12.70
N ALA A 560 -48.27 -19.89 13.64
CA ALA A 560 -47.45 -20.22 14.83
C ALA A 560 -46.65 -21.56 14.76
N PRO A 561 -45.67 -21.80 15.67
CA PRO A 561 -44.68 -22.88 15.54
C PRO A 561 -44.97 -24.14 16.40
N ARG A 562 -44.18 -25.22 16.23
CA ARG A 562 -44.20 -26.42 17.10
C ARG A 562 -42.83 -27.02 17.47
N SER A 563 -42.56 -26.99 18.78
CA SER A 563 -41.93 -28.02 19.65
C SER A 563 -40.71 -28.86 19.17
N ALA A 564 -39.63 -28.78 19.97
CA ALA A 564 -38.43 -29.61 19.89
C ALA A 564 -38.55 -31.00 20.55
N ARG A 565 -37.50 -31.84 20.40
CA ARG A 565 -37.12 -32.92 21.33
C ARG A 565 -35.59 -33.16 21.30
N ALA A 566 -35.03 -33.74 22.37
CA ALA A 566 -33.59 -33.95 22.55
C ALA A 566 -33.30 -35.22 23.39
N ILE A 567 -32.13 -35.86 23.19
CA ILE A 567 -31.61 -37.00 23.98
C ILE A 567 -30.10 -36.81 24.26
N ARG A 568 -29.56 -37.51 25.28
CA ARG A 568 -28.29 -37.24 25.97
C ARG A 568 -27.05 -38.04 25.50
N ALA A 569 -25.90 -37.43 25.79
CA ALA A 569 -24.52 -37.93 25.75
C ALA A 569 -24.19 -39.18 26.59
N ARG A 570 -22.99 -39.76 26.32
CA ARG A 570 -22.11 -40.51 27.24
C ARG A 570 -20.62 -40.35 26.83
N GLY A 571 -19.72 -40.64 27.78
CA GLY A 571 -18.26 -40.83 27.66
C GLY A 571 -17.80 -41.53 28.95
N PRO A 572 -16.56 -41.37 29.47
CA PRO A 572 -15.25 -41.11 28.85
C PRO A 572 -14.19 -42.18 29.31
N PHE A 573 -12.89 -42.07 28.98
CA PHE A 573 -11.81 -42.72 29.77
C PHE A 573 -10.41 -42.04 29.68
N ARG A 574 -9.53 -42.37 30.62
CA ARG A 574 -8.10 -41.95 30.81
C ARG A 574 -7.12 -42.88 30.04
N GLY A 575 -5.80 -42.65 29.95
CA GLY A 575 -4.89 -41.59 30.42
C GLY A 575 -3.44 -42.11 30.62
N ASP A 576 -2.54 -41.25 31.13
CA ASP A 576 -1.13 -41.47 31.51
C ASP A 576 -0.10 -41.80 30.38
N ASP A 577 1.23 -41.79 30.61
CA ASP A 577 2.13 -40.67 31.01
C ASP A 577 3.64 -41.10 30.90
N ARG A 578 4.59 -40.13 30.94
CA ARG A 578 6.07 -40.22 31.19
C ARG A 578 7.11 -40.30 30.04
N ALA A 579 8.26 -39.69 30.34
CA ALA A 579 9.59 -39.74 29.71
C ALA A 579 10.66 -39.98 30.84
N PRO A 580 11.99 -39.70 30.74
CA PRO A 580 12.89 -39.37 29.62
C PRO A 580 14.21 -40.21 29.61
N GLY A 581 15.24 -39.82 28.83
CA GLY A 581 16.62 -40.33 28.99
C GLY A 581 17.64 -39.90 27.91
N ASP A 582 18.80 -39.37 28.32
CA ASP A 582 19.94 -38.96 27.46
C ASP A 582 20.87 -40.13 27.06
N LEU A 583 21.71 -39.93 26.03
CA LEU A 583 23.19 -39.93 26.17
C LEU A 583 23.95 -39.46 24.90
N ARG A 584 25.26 -39.21 25.04
CA ARG A 584 26.16 -38.53 24.07
C ARG A 584 27.16 -39.49 23.40
N SER A 585 27.65 -39.14 22.20
CA SER A 585 29.10 -39.01 21.92
C SER A 585 29.41 -38.57 20.47
N GLU A 586 30.42 -37.71 20.30
CA GLU A 586 31.20 -37.49 19.06
C GLU A 586 32.12 -38.71 18.81
N GLY A 587 32.77 -38.96 17.67
CA GLY A 587 32.89 -38.29 16.36
C GLY A 587 34.09 -38.91 15.58
N GLY A 588 34.26 -38.64 14.28
CA GLY A 588 35.49 -39.01 13.53
C GLY A 588 35.35 -39.44 12.06
N ASP A 589 35.88 -38.59 11.18
CA ASP A 589 36.60 -38.81 9.90
C ASP A 589 36.00 -39.58 8.69
N GLU A 590 36.36 -39.05 7.51
CA GLU A 590 36.05 -39.42 6.11
C GLU A 590 37.09 -40.41 5.49
N PRO A 591 37.04 -40.83 4.19
CA PRO A 591 36.03 -40.61 3.12
C PRO A 591 35.61 -41.88 2.31
N ASP A 592 34.74 -41.64 1.31
CA ASP A 592 34.61 -42.34 0.01
C ASP A 592 33.75 -43.64 -0.10
N ARG A 593 33.24 -43.85 -1.32
CA ARG A 593 32.49 -45.00 -1.88
C ARG A 593 31.04 -45.19 -1.45
N ALA A 594 30.13 -44.62 -2.23
CA ALA A 594 28.70 -44.93 -2.19
C ALA A 594 28.30 -46.05 -3.20
N PRO A 595 27.75 -47.18 -2.74
CA PRO A 595 26.93 -48.08 -3.55
C PRO A 595 25.43 -47.91 -3.26
N ARG A 596 24.59 -48.27 -4.23
CA ARG A 596 23.11 -48.21 -4.14
C ARG A 596 22.54 -49.24 -3.16
N ILE A 597 21.52 -48.86 -2.38
CA ILE A 597 20.27 -49.62 -2.12
C ILE A 597 19.27 -48.67 -1.43
N GLY A 598 17.98 -48.76 -1.79
CA GLY A 598 16.96 -47.77 -1.42
C GLY A 598 16.18 -48.05 -0.12
N ARG A 599 15.25 -47.15 0.19
CA ARG A 599 14.21 -47.35 1.23
C ARG A 599 12.83 -47.02 0.67
N ARG A 600 11.80 -47.72 1.17
CA ARG A 600 10.39 -47.46 0.86
C ARG A 600 9.90 -46.23 1.64
N GLY A 601 9.19 -45.32 0.96
CA GLY A 601 8.21 -44.43 1.60
C GLY A 601 6.82 -45.11 1.63
N PRO A 602 5.87 -44.63 2.44
CA PRO A 602 4.51 -45.15 2.48
C PRO A 602 3.69 -44.71 1.25
N GLU A 603 2.80 -45.58 0.78
CA GLU A 603 1.88 -45.30 -0.33
C GLU A 603 0.71 -44.40 0.15
N PRO A 604 0.24 -43.43 -0.66
CA PRO A 604 -1.02 -42.74 -0.41
C PRO A 604 -2.22 -43.67 -0.71
N PRO A 605 -3.36 -43.53 0.00
CA PRO A 605 -4.51 -44.39 -0.19
C PRO A 605 -5.17 -44.18 -1.56
N ALA A 606 -5.33 -45.25 -2.33
CA ALA A 606 -5.99 -45.22 -3.63
C ALA A 606 -7.50 -44.96 -3.51
N VAL A 607 -8.01 -44.00 -4.30
CA VAL A 607 -9.45 -43.75 -4.47
C VAL A 607 -9.94 -44.55 -5.68
N GLY A 608 -10.94 -45.42 -5.47
CA GLY A 608 -11.50 -46.29 -6.51
C GLY A 608 -12.36 -45.56 -7.55
N PRO A 609 -12.55 -46.13 -8.76
CA PRO A 609 -13.13 -45.44 -9.92
C PRO A 609 -14.66 -45.28 -9.92
N ASP A 610 -15.38 -45.67 -8.86
CA ASP A 610 -16.85 -45.83 -8.87
C ASP A 610 -17.69 -44.55 -8.75
N VAL A 611 -17.07 -43.36 -8.68
CA VAL A 611 -17.79 -42.07 -8.59
C VAL A 611 -18.22 -41.54 -9.98
N VAL A 612 -17.62 -42.04 -11.07
CA VAL A 612 -17.75 -41.48 -12.44
C VAL A 612 -19.04 -41.90 -13.18
N ARG A 613 -20.00 -42.59 -12.52
CA ARG A 613 -21.20 -43.16 -13.17
C ARG A 613 -22.57 -42.61 -12.72
N ALA A 614 -22.62 -41.58 -11.88
CA ALA A 614 -23.87 -41.14 -11.26
C ALA A 614 -24.64 -40.01 -11.98
N LEU A 615 -24.07 -39.34 -13.00
CA LEU A 615 -24.66 -38.13 -13.62
C LEU A 615 -24.73 -38.16 -15.17
N ALA A 616 -24.81 -39.35 -15.77
CA ALA A 616 -25.00 -39.52 -17.20
C ALA A 616 -26.43 -40.01 -17.51
N GLY A 617 -27.39 -39.08 -17.61
CA GLY A 617 -28.73 -39.41 -18.13
C GLY A 617 -29.86 -38.46 -17.74
N THR A 618 -30.14 -37.45 -18.58
CA THR A 618 -31.39 -37.33 -19.37
C THR A 618 -31.44 -35.99 -20.13
N SER A 619 -31.77 -36.07 -21.43
CA SER A 619 -32.41 -35.04 -22.24
C SER A 619 -33.75 -35.65 -22.73
N PRO A 620 -34.76 -34.88 -23.24
CA PRO A 620 -34.65 -33.50 -23.74
C PRO A 620 -35.78 -32.53 -23.33
N GLY A 621 -35.58 -31.23 -23.65
CA GLY A 621 -36.66 -30.28 -23.92
C GLY A 621 -36.81 -29.15 -22.90
N GLY A 622 -37.18 -27.96 -23.40
CA GLY A 622 -37.40 -26.74 -22.62
C GLY A 622 -36.21 -25.78 -22.64
N VAL A 623 -36.42 -24.56 -23.16
CA VAL A 623 -35.51 -23.43 -23.00
C VAL A 623 -36.18 -22.47 -22.03
N GLU A 624 -35.74 -22.48 -20.77
CA GLU A 624 -36.10 -21.49 -19.77
C GLU A 624 -34.82 -20.92 -19.14
N ASP A 625 -34.88 -19.64 -18.74
CA ASP A 625 -33.71 -18.81 -18.47
C ASP A 625 -33.41 -18.74 -16.95
N PRO A 626 -32.31 -19.34 -16.45
CA PRO A 626 -32.04 -19.49 -15.02
C PRO A 626 -31.47 -18.23 -14.35
N PHE A 627 -31.96 -17.05 -14.74
CA PHE A 627 -31.58 -15.77 -14.13
C PHE A 627 -32.56 -15.27 -13.04
N LEU A 628 -33.72 -15.91 -12.88
CA LEU A 628 -34.73 -15.57 -11.87
C LEU A 628 -35.04 -16.76 -10.93
N ASP A 629 -34.22 -16.96 -9.90
CA ASP A 629 -34.73 -17.29 -8.56
C ASP A 629 -33.65 -17.13 -7.47
N TRP A 630 -33.75 -16.05 -6.68
CA TRP A 630 -33.01 -15.90 -5.42
C TRP A 630 -34.01 -15.63 -4.29
N PRO A 631 -34.28 -16.60 -3.39
CA PRO A 631 -35.33 -16.46 -2.39
C PRO A 631 -34.99 -15.38 -1.35
N PRO A 632 -35.83 -14.34 -1.17
CA PRO A 632 -35.57 -13.31 -0.19
C PRO A 632 -35.85 -13.80 1.24
N ARG A 633 -34.96 -13.43 2.17
CA ARG A 633 -35.07 -13.60 3.65
C ARG A 633 -34.89 -15.04 4.18
N CYS A 634 -33.63 -15.43 4.45
CA CYS A 634 -33.35 -16.24 5.63
C CYS A 634 -32.98 -15.30 6.80
N ALA A 635 -33.93 -15.02 7.69
CA ALA A 635 -33.71 -14.17 8.84
C ALA A 635 -32.99 -14.94 9.97
N ILE A 636 -31.66 -15.02 9.88
CA ILE A 636 -30.82 -15.59 10.94
C ILE A 636 -31.02 -14.77 12.21
N LYS A 637 -31.79 -15.31 13.16
CA LYS A 637 -31.85 -14.79 14.53
C LYS A 637 -30.44 -14.90 15.13
N PRO A 638 -29.97 -13.89 15.89
CA PRO A 638 -28.65 -13.94 16.50
C PRO A 638 -28.63 -15.02 17.59
N HIS A 639 -28.21 -16.22 17.22
CA HIS A 639 -27.77 -17.22 18.18
C HIS A 639 -26.52 -16.68 18.88
N THR A 640 -26.50 -16.80 20.20
CA THR A 640 -25.47 -16.20 21.06
C THR A 640 -24.12 -16.89 20.88
N TRP A 641 -23.36 -16.49 19.86
CA TRP A 641 -21.92 -16.67 19.85
C TRP A 641 -21.35 -15.89 21.04
N ALA A 642 -20.60 -16.56 21.92
CA ALA A 642 -19.92 -15.88 23.01
C ALA A 642 -18.90 -14.87 22.44
N ARG A 643 -18.63 -13.80 23.20
CA ARG A 643 -17.69 -12.74 22.78
C ARG A 643 -16.27 -13.32 22.63
N LEU A 644 -15.87 -13.62 21.40
CA LEU A 644 -14.47 -13.69 21.01
C LEU A 644 -14.10 -12.33 20.39
N PRO A 645 -13.06 -11.64 20.88
CA PRO A 645 -12.61 -10.39 20.27
C PRO A 645 -12.06 -10.64 18.86
N ALA A 646 -12.76 -10.15 17.83
CA ALA A 646 -12.19 -10.04 16.50
C ALA A 646 -11.16 -8.89 16.51
N GLY A 647 -9.88 -9.24 16.60
CA GLY A 647 -8.81 -8.28 16.86
C GLY A 647 -7.42 -8.81 16.53
N GLY A 648 -7.11 -8.96 15.24
CA GLY A 648 -5.73 -8.82 14.80
C GLY A 648 -5.24 -7.38 15.15
N PRO A 649 -3.97 -7.19 15.54
CA PRO A 649 -3.51 -5.90 16.04
C PRO A 649 -3.62 -4.82 14.96
N ARG A 650 -4.57 -3.89 15.15
CA ARG A 650 -4.67 -2.65 14.38
C ARG A 650 -3.36 -1.87 14.56
N MET A 651 -2.58 -1.73 13.49
CA MET A 651 -1.35 -0.94 13.55
C MET A 651 -1.71 0.52 13.90
N PRO A 652 -1.08 1.12 14.93
CA PRO A 652 -1.40 2.49 15.32
C PRO A 652 -1.12 3.48 14.19
N SER A 653 -1.93 4.53 14.09
CA SER A 653 -1.80 5.58 13.09
C SER A 653 -1.61 6.96 13.73
N VAL A 654 -1.38 7.97 12.90
CA VAL A 654 -1.34 9.38 13.34
C VAL A 654 -2.67 9.80 13.97
N ALA A 655 -3.80 9.24 13.51
CA ALA A 655 -5.12 9.51 14.08
C ALA A 655 -5.25 8.94 15.50
N ASP A 656 -4.88 7.67 15.72
CA ASP A 656 -4.88 7.05 17.05
C ASP A 656 -3.93 7.79 18.01
N GLY A 657 -2.85 8.41 17.50
CA GLY A 657 -1.96 9.28 18.27
C GLY A 657 -2.59 10.62 18.67
N ILE A 658 -3.34 11.27 17.78
CA ILE A 658 -4.05 12.52 18.08
C ILE A 658 -5.23 12.26 19.04
N GLU A 659 -5.97 11.16 18.83
CA GLU A 659 -6.99 10.68 19.76
C GLU A 659 -6.38 10.35 21.12
N GLY A 660 -5.19 9.73 21.16
CA GLY A 660 -4.42 9.48 22.36
C GLY A 660 -4.00 10.75 23.11
N PHE A 661 -3.49 11.76 22.40
CA PHE A 661 -3.19 13.06 23.00
C PHE A 661 -4.42 13.65 23.70
N GLY A 662 -5.57 13.66 23.02
CA GLY A 662 -6.83 14.16 23.57
C GLY A 662 -7.33 13.33 24.77
N LEU A 663 -7.30 12.01 24.67
CA LEU A 663 -7.72 11.08 25.71
C LEU A 663 -6.85 11.21 26.97
N ALA A 664 -5.53 11.18 26.82
CA ALA A 664 -4.60 11.30 27.93
C ALA A 664 -4.66 12.69 28.61
N LEU A 665 -4.86 13.75 27.81
CA LEU A 665 -5.08 15.12 28.31
C LEU A 665 -6.36 15.22 29.15
N VAL A 666 -7.49 14.66 28.67
CA VAL A 666 -8.76 14.66 29.42
C VAL A 666 -8.66 13.82 30.69
N ILE A 667 -8.04 12.63 30.63
CA ILE A 667 -7.86 11.78 31.81
C ILE A 667 -6.99 12.49 32.85
N ALA A 668 -5.84 13.05 32.46
CA ALA A 668 -4.96 13.75 33.40
C ALA A 668 -5.65 14.99 34.02
N LEU A 669 -6.41 15.77 33.25
CA LEU A 669 -7.22 16.90 33.76
C LEU A 669 -8.23 16.46 34.84
N LEU A 670 -8.88 15.29 34.65
CA LEU A 670 -9.90 14.79 35.56
C LEU A 670 -9.31 14.06 36.78
N THR A 671 -8.17 13.36 36.64
CA THR A 671 -7.56 12.60 37.74
C THR A 671 -6.65 13.44 38.63
N THR A 672 -5.97 14.47 38.10
CA THR A 672 -5.10 15.35 38.90
C THR A 672 -5.77 15.95 40.14
N PRO A 673 -7.00 16.53 40.08
CA PRO A 673 -7.68 17.00 41.30
C PRO A 673 -8.09 15.88 42.26
N VAL A 674 -8.30 14.65 41.78
CA VAL A 674 -8.57 13.47 42.63
C VAL A 674 -7.30 13.06 43.38
N PHE A 675 -6.15 13.01 42.70
CA PHE A 675 -4.87 12.74 43.35
C PHE A 675 -4.46 13.84 44.33
N ARG A 676 -4.76 15.12 44.02
CA ARG A 676 -4.61 16.24 44.97
C ARG A 676 -5.41 16.01 46.25
N ALA A 677 -6.65 15.55 46.14
CA ALA A 677 -7.50 15.25 47.30
C ALA A 677 -7.07 13.97 48.05
N LEU A 678 -6.47 13.00 47.36
CA LEU A 678 -5.88 11.81 47.97
C LEU A 678 -4.61 12.15 48.77
N ALA A 679 -3.72 12.95 48.20
CA ALA A 679 -2.48 13.38 48.83
C ALA A 679 -2.72 14.09 50.18
N TRP A 680 -3.71 14.99 50.24
CA TRP A 680 -4.18 15.59 51.51
C TRP A 680 -4.68 14.58 52.54
N ARG A 681 -5.25 13.43 52.13
CA ARG A 681 -5.76 12.39 53.03
C ARG A 681 -4.69 11.46 53.57
N ILE A 682 -3.56 11.32 52.87
CA ILE A 682 -2.47 10.40 53.24
C ILE A 682 -1.19 11.13 53.70
N GLY A 683 -1.23 12.46 53.84
CA GLY A 683 -0.10 13.26 54.32
C GLY A 683 1.00 13.53 53.30
N ALA A 684 0.76 13.27 52.00
CA ALA A 684 1.72 13.53 50.92
C ALA A 684 1.76 15.03 50.57
N ILE A 685 2.34 15.84 51.45
CA ILE A 685 2.36 17.31 51.37
C ILE A 685 3.81 17.78 51.49
N ASP A 686 4.24 18.68 50.60
CA ASP A 686 5.49 19.41 50.75
C ASP A 686 5.27 20.65 51.62
N GLU A 687 6.04 20.76 52.72
CA GLU A 687 5.99 21.91 53.62
C GLU A 687 7.03 22.98 53.23
N PRO A 688 6.64 24.28 53.17
CA PRO A 688 7.52 25.35 52.69
C PRO A 688 8.67 25.63 53.66
N ARG A 689 9.84 25.04 53.37
CA ARG A 689 11.11 25.33 54.06
C ARG A 689 11.48 26.82 53.87
N GLU A 690 12.08 27.45 54.90
CA GLU A 690 12.34 28.91 55.04
C GLU A 690 12.85 29.69 53.80
N ARG A 691 13.44 29.01 52.80
CA ARG A 691 14.11 29.60 51.63
C ARG A 691 13.73 28.89 50.32
N GLY A 692 12.54 28.27 50.29
CA GLY A 692 11.94 27.68 49.09
C GLY A 692 11.26 28.73 48.18
N LEU A 693 10.88 28.31 46.97
CA LEU A 693 10.15 29.15 46.00
C LEU A 693 8.64 29.24 46.26
N HIS A 694 8.14 28.53 47.30
CA HIS A 694 6.73 28.37 47.61
C HIS A 694 6.49 28.76 49.08
N HIS A 695 5.30 29.32 49.35
CA HIS A 695 4.91 29.83 50.67
C HIS A 695 3.64 29.16 51.22
N GLU A 696 3.08 28.20 50.50
CA GLU A 696 1.88 27.43 50.86
C GLU A 696 2.21 25.93 50.85
N PRO A 697 1.65 25.10 51.76
CA PRO A 697 1.85 23.65 51.73
C PRO A 697 1.21 23.03 50.48
N THR A 698 1.99 22.28 49.70
CA THR A 698 1.59 21.84 48.36
C THR A 698 1.54 20.31 48.26
N PRO A 699 0.42 19.68 47.89
CA PRO A 699 0.35 18.23 47.77
C PRO A 699 1.30 17.67 46.71
N ARG A 700 1.92 16.52 46.96
CA ARG A 700 2.75 15.76 46.00
C ARG A 700 1.87 14.77 45.20
N LEU A 701 2.49 13.79 44.53
CA LEU A 701 1.85 12.69 43.78
C LEU A 701 1.16 13.06 42.45
N GLY A 702 1.54 14.18 41.83
CA GLY A 702 1.09 14.54 40.47
C GLY A 702 1.41 13.47 39.42
N GLY A 703 2.51 12.72 39.60
CA GLY A 703 2.88 11.60 38.73
C GLY A 703 1.83 10.50 38.59
N LEU A 704 1.01 10.25 39.62
CA LEU A 704 -0.02 9.21 39.55
C LEU A 704 -1.16 9.56 38.57
N ALA A 705 -1.44 10.84 38.35
CA ALA A 705 -2.39 11.29 37.34
C ALA A 705 -1.88 11.01 35.92
N ILE A 706 -0.58 11.22 35.70
CA ILE A 706 0.13 10.92 34.44
C ILE A 706 0.16 9.41 34.20
N LEU A 707 0.47 8.60 35.23
CA LEU A 707 0.45 7.14 35.13
C LEU A 707 -0.92 6.63 34.66
N VAL A 708 -2.01 7.09 35.30
CA VAL A 708 -3.37 6.66 34.92
C VAL A 708 -3.72 7.08 33.49
N ALA A 709 -3.35 8.29 33.08
CA ALA A 709 -3.59 8.77 31.71
C ALA A 709 -2.82 7.95 30.65
N VAL A 710 -1.54 7.66 30.87
CA VAL A 710 -0.72 6.89 29.93
C VAL A 710 -1.10 5.41 29.95
N ALA A 711 -1.42 4.82 31.11
CA ALA A 711 -1.81 3.42 31.21
C ALA A 711 -3.18 3.15 30.53
N VAL A 712 -4.18 3.99 30.78
CA VAL A 712 -5.50 3.87 30.13
C VAL A 712 -5.40 4.17 28.64
N GLY A 713 -4.67 5.21 28.23
CA GLY A 713 -4.48 5.52 26.83
C GLY A 713 -3.75 4.42 26.05
N THR A 714 -2.72 3.82 26.65
CA THR A 714 -2.03 2.63 26.10
C THR A 714 -2.99 1.44 25.97
N LEU A 715 -3.80 1.16 27.00
CA LEU A 715 -4.78 0.07 27.00
C LEU A 715 -5.88 0.26 25.93
N VAL A 716 -6.18 1.49 25.51
CA VAL A 716 -7.24 1.77 24.52
C VAL A 716 -6.69 1.84 23.09
N LEU A 717 -5.45 2.31 22.89
CA LEU A 717 -4.95 2.75 21.57
C LEU A 717 -3.66 2.06 21.08
N LEU A 718 -3.00 1.25 21.90
CA LEU A 718 -1.80 0.51 21.51
C LEU A 718 -2.05 -1.02 21.47
N PRO A 719 -1.36 -1.74 20.57
CA PRO A 719 -1.41 -3.20 20.54
C PRO A 719 -0.94 -3.77 21.89
N HIS A 720 -1.59 -4.82 22.36
CA HIS A 720 -1.26 -5.47 23.63
C HIS A 720 -0.07 -6.44 23.48
N ASP A 721 0.98 -6.02 22.77
CA ASP A 721 2.20 -6.80 22.58
C ASP A 721 3.11 -6.78 23.82
N HIS A 722 4.13 -7.64 23.83
CA HIS A 722 5.03 -7.78 24.96
C HIS A 722 5.86 -6.50 25.21
N GLU A 723 6.33 -5.82 24.17
CA GLU A 723 7.12 -4.59 24.34
C GLU A 723 6.27 -3.49 25.03
N THR A 724 5.01 -3.33 24.63
CA THR A 724 4.05 -2.39 25.24
C THR A 724 3.68 -2.78 26.67
N GLN A 725 3.45 -4.07 26.94
CA GLN A 725 3.22 -4.57 28.30
C GLN A 725 4.40 -4.26 29.23
N GLY A 726 5.64 -4.52 28.77
CA GLY A 726 6.86 -4.22 29.52
C GLY A 726 7.02 -2.73 29.86
N ILE A 727 6.62 -1.83 28.94
CA ILE A 727 6.62 -0.38 29.17
C ILE A 727 5.60 0.01 30.24
N VAL A 728 4.36 -0.50 30.19
CA VAL A 728 3.34 -0.15 31.19
C VAL A 728 3.67 -0.70 32.58
N ILE A 729 4.20 -1.92 32.67
CA ILE A 729 4.59 -2.52 33.95
C ILE A 729 5.77 -1.76 34.56
N GLY A 730 6.82 -1.43 33.79
CA GLY A 730 7.94 -0.64 34.30
C GLY A 730 7.54 0.79 34.68
N ALA A 731 6.62 1.42 33.92
CA ALA A 731 6.04 2.72 34.25
C ALA A 731 5.28 2.68 35.61
N ALA A 732 4.50 1.63 35.86
CA ALA A 732 3.82 1.45 37.14
C ALA A 732 4.82 1.25 38.29
N VAL A 733 5.89 0.48 38.10
CA VAL A 733 6.93 0.27 39.11
C VAL A 733 7.65 1.58 39.46
N ILE A 734 8.10 2.37 38.48
CA ILE A 734 8.82 3.62 38.79
C ILE A 734 7.90 4.67 39.44
N ALA A 735 6.65 4.77 39.01
CA ALA A 735 5.68 5.68 39.61
C ALA A 735 5.35 5.29 41.07
N LEU A 736 5.28 3.98 41.38
CA LEU A 736 5.11 3.49 42.75
C LEU A 736 6.35 3.71 43.63
N VAL A 737 7.57 3.53 43.08
CA VAL A 737 8.83 3.84 43.78
C VAL A 737 8.90 5.32 44.13
N GLY A 738 8.64 6.20 43.16
CA GLY A 738 8.64 7.64 43.40
C GLY A 738 7.48 8.12 44.29
N ALA A 739 6.33 7.43 44.27
CA ALA A 739 5.22 7.73 45.19
C ALA A 739 5.50 7.28 46.63
N ALA A 740 6.25 6.18 46.80
CA ALA A 740 6.77 5.78 48.10
C ALA A 740 7.84 6.76 48.60
N ASP A 741 8.65 7.33 47.70
CA ASP A 741 9.60 8.38 48.06
C ASP A 741 8.93 9.71 48.46
N ASP A 742 7.97 10.18 47.66
CA ASP A 742 7.15 11.37 47.94
C ASP A 742 6.49 11.31 49.33
N LEU A 743 6.31 10.10 49.89
CA LEU A 743 5.73 9.78 51.21
C LEU A 743 6.75 9.47 52.33
N LEU A 744 7.92 8.90 52.01
CA LEU A 744 8.82 8.27 53.00
C LEU A 744 10.26 8.80 53.01
N GLU A 745 10.64 9.70 52.09
CA GLU A 745 12.01 10.21 51.88
C GLU A 745 13.07 9.07 51.85
N LEU A 746 13.05 8.27 50.79
CA LEU A 746 13.91 7.09 50.62
C LEU A 746 15.38 7.47 50.40
N SER A 747 16.31 6.65 50.90
CA SER A 747 17.74 6.84 50.63
C SER A 747 18.05 6.66 49.13
N ALA A 748 19.14 7.31 48.68
CA ALA A 748 19.57 7.26 47.28
C ALA A 748 19.77 5.83 46.76
N ASP A 749 20.21 4.90 47.60
CA ASP A 749 20.42 3.49 47.23
C ASP A 749 19.09 2.81 46.88
N PHE A 750 18.03 3.03 47.68
CA PHE A 750 16.69 2.50 47.38
C PHE A 750 16.08 3.15 46.12
N LYS A 751 16.32 4.46 45.89
CA LYS A 751 15.93 5.12 44.63
C LYS A 751 16.59 4.45 43.41
N ILE A 752 17.90 4.24 43.45
CA ILE A 752 18.66 3.62 42.36
C ILE A 752 18.23 2.17 42.12
N VAL A 753 18.00 1.38 43.19
CA VAL A 753 17.47 0.01 43.06
C VAL A 753 16.09 0.01 42.41
N GLY A 754 15.19 0.92 42.80
CA GLY A 754 13.87 1.05 42.19
C GLY A 754 13.91 1.47 40.70
N GLN A 755 14.79 2.43 40.35
CA GLN A 755 15.04 2.83 38.96
C GLN A 755 15.60 1.67 38.11
N LEU A 756 16.54 0.88 38.67
CA LEU A 756 17.10 -0.30 38.00
C LEU A 756 16.03 -1.39 37.77
N LEU A 757 15.20 -1.69 38.79
CA LEU A 757 14.11 -2.64 38.66
C LEU A 757 13.11 -2.20 37.57
N ALA A 758 12.71 -0.93 37.57
CA ALA A 758 11.83 -0.38 36.53
C ALA A 758 12.45 -0.44 35.13
N ALA A 759 13.77 -0.20 35.00
CA ALA A 759 14.50 -0.24 33.74
C ALA A 759 14.72 -1.67 33.19
N VAL A 760 14.91 -2.67 34.06
CA VAL A 760 15.08 -4.08 33.64
C VAL A 760 13.83 -4.64 32.95
N ILE A 761 12.64 -4.28 33.44
CA ILE A 761 11.35 -4.81 32.95
C ILE A 761 11.15 -4.60 31.43
N PRO A 762 11.12 -3.38 30.86
CA PRO A 762 10.89 -3.19 29.43
C PRO A 762 12.01 -3.84 28.60
N VAL A 763 13.26 -3.80 29.07
CA VAL A 763 14.41 -4.37 28.35
C VAL A 763 14.33 -5.90 28.28
N ALA A 764 13.84 -6.57 29.33
CA ALA A 764 13.55 -8.01 29.33
C ALA A 764 12.39 -8.37 28.38
N PHE A 765 11.40 -7.49 28.24
CA PHE A 765 10.26 -7.65 27.32
C PHE A 765 10.55 -7.24 25.86
N GLY A 766 11.80 -6.85 25.53
CA GLY A 766 12.27 -6.60 24.16
C GLY A 766 12.70 -5.17 23.84
N VAL A 767 12.42 -4.20 24.74
CA VAL A 767 12.73 -2.77 24.55
C VAL A 767 14.23 -2.50 24.75
N ARG A 768 15.06 -2.84 23.75
CA ARG A 768 16.53 -2.76 23.82
C ARG A 768 17.18 -2.17 22.58
N VAL A 769 18.28 -1.46 22.79
CA VAL A 769 19.16 -0.96 21.71
C VAL A 769 20.07 -2.10 21.25
N THR A 770 19.72 -2.76 20.15
CA THR A 770 20.54 -3.86 19.57
C THR A 770 21.70 -3.36 18.72
N ASN A 771 21.55 -2.17 18.15
CA ASN A 771 22.56 -1.51 17.34
C ASN A 771 22.35 0.01 17.45
N PHE A 772 23.41 0.76 17.15
CA PHE A 772 23.30 2.19 16.85
C PHE A 772 24.23 2.50 15.68
N THR A 773 24.02 3.64 15.03
CA THR A 773 24.92 4.10 13.97
C THR A 773 25.50 5.46 14.35
N LEU A 774 26.82 5.59 14.21
CA LEU A 774 27.56 6.81 14.51
C LEU A 774 27.85 7.58 13.21
N PRO A 775 27.85 8.92 13.24
CA PRO A 775 28.39 9.72 12.14
C PRO A 775 29.80 9.22 11.77
N PHE A 776 30.04 9.06 10.45
CA PHE A 776 31.33 8.67 9.86
C PHE A 776 31.90 7.27 10.20
N ILE A 777 31.29 6.51 11.12
CA ILE A 777 31.83 5.22 11.62
C ILE A 777 30.99 3.99 11.18
N HIS A 778 29.90 4.22 10.44
CA HIS A 778 28.90 3.19 10.07
C HIS A 778 28.23 2.52 11.29
N ARG A 779 27.44 1.47 11.03
CA ARG A 779 26.58 0.79 12.00
C ARG A 779 27.41 -0.06 12.96
N VAL A 780 27.14 0.08 14.24
CA VAL A 780 27.72 -0.71 15.33
C VAL A 780 26.63 -1.57 15.94
N ASP A 781 26.67 -2.87 15.63
CA ASP A 781 25.84 -3.88 16.29
C ASP A 781 26.43 -4.24 17.67
N LEU A 782 25.58 -4.32 18.69
CA LEU A 782 25.99 -4.57 20.07
C LEU A 782 25.84 -6.04 20.43
N SER A 783 26.83 -6.59 21.14
CA SER A 783 26.69 -7.92 21.74
C SER A 783 25.55 -7.92 22.77
N PRO A 784 24.80 -9.02 22.97
CA PRO A 784 23.62 -9.02 23.82
C PRO A 784 23.85 -8.47 25.25
N PRO A 785 24.92 -8.85 25.98
CA PRO A 785 25.17 -8.30 27.32
C PRO A 785 25.36 -6.78 27.33
N LEU A 786 26.01 -6.24 26.30
CA LEU A 786 26.24 -4.80 26.14
C LEU A 786 24.95 -4.06 25.76
N ALA A 787 24.10 -4.65 24.91
CA ALA A 787 22.78 -4.13 24.58
C ALA A 787 21.85 -4.05 25.81
N TYR A 788 21.85 -5.09 26.67
CA TYR A 788 21.12 -5.09 27.94
C TYR A 788 21.64 -3.97 28.87
N GLY A 789 22.95 -3.96 29.16
CA GLY A 789 23.55 -3.02 30.10
C GLY A 789 23.42 -1.55 29.66
N LEU A 790 23.69 -1.26 28.38
CA LEU A 790 23.61 0.10 27.83
C LEU A 790 22.17 0.63 27.83
N THR A 791 21.18 -0.20 27.52
CA THR A 791 19.77 0.24 27.54
C THR A 791 19.31 0.54 28.98
N ILE A 792 19.61 -0.35 29.93
CA ILE A 792 19.26 -0.13 31.35
C ILE A 792 19.91 1.15 31.87
N LEU A 793 21.20 1.36 31.61
CA LEU A 793 21.93 2.57 31.99
C LEU A 793 21.33 3.83 31.36
N GLY A 794 20.94 3.78 30.08
CA GLY A 794 20.30 4.89 29.38
C GLY A 794 18.93 5.27 29.95
N LEU A 795 18.10 4.28 30.30
CA LEU A 795 16.81 4.52 30.94
C LEU A 795 16.98 5.15 32.34
N VAL A 796 17.88 4.62 33.17
CA VAL A 796 18.17 5.17 34.51
C VAL A 796 18.78 6.57 34.44
N ALA A 797 19.65 6.84 33.47
CA ALA A 797 20.17 8.19 33.23
C ALA A 797 19.05 9.18 32.91
N LEU A 798 18.10 8.82 32.03
CA LEU A 798 16.99 9.69 31.64
C LEU A 798 15.98 9.94 32.78
N MET A 799 15.72 8.94 33.64
CA MET A 799 14.95 9.15 34.88
C MET A 799 15.57 10.24 35.75
N ASN A 800 16.88 10.14 36.02
CA ASN A 800 17.57 11.11 36.88
C ASN A 800 17.73 12.48 36.23
N ILE A 801 17.96 12.57 34.91
CA ILE A 801 18.02 13.84 34.18
C ILE A 801 16.69 14.59 34.30
N VAL A 802 15.54 13.93 34.15
CA VAL A 802 14.23 14.59 34.33
C VAL A 802 13.97 14.92 35.81
N ASN A 803 14.39 14.06 36.75
CA ASN A 803 14.24 14.35 38.18
C ASN A 803 15.01 15.61 38.63
N PHE A 804 16.24 15.81 38.17
CA PHE A 804 17.04 17.02 38.48
C PHE A 804 16.47 18.34 37.92
N ILE A 805 15.42 18.28 37.09
CA ILE A 805 14.78 19.43 36.44
C ILE A 805 13.46 19.80 37.13
N ASP A 806 12.89 18.92 37.97
CA ASP A 806 11.60 19.15 38.65
C ASP A 806 11.71 20.07 39.89
N GLY A 807 12.69 20.98 39.90
CA GLY A 807 12.87 22.03 40.91
C GLY A 807 12.04 23.30 40.69
N VAL A 808 11.14 23.31 39.70
CA VAL A 808 10.24 24.44 39.39
C VAL A 808 8.91 23.93 38.82
N ASP A 809 7.80 24.45 39.34
CA ASP A 809 6.43 24.33 38.82
C ASP A 809 6.34 24.17 37.29
N GLY A 810 5.98 22.95 36.87
CA GLY A 810 5.69 22.58 35.49
C GLY A 810 6.91 22.50 34.57
N LEU A 811 8.13 22.74 35.05
CA LEU A 811 9.32 22.75 34.21
C LEU A 811 9.59 21.38 33.58
N ALA A 812 9.69 20.32 34.39
CA ALA A 812 9.90 18.96 33.89
C ALA A 812 8.77 18.54 32.94
N ALA A 813 7.51 18.65 33.35
CA ALA A 813 6.35 18.26 32.55
C ALA A 813 6.27 18.98 31.18
N GLY A 814 6.59 20.28 31.11
CA GLY A 814 6.57 21.04 29.85
C GLY A 814 7.76 20.74 28.94
N VAL A 815 8.96 20.58 29.49
CA VAL A 815 10.13 20.13 28.73
C VAL A 815 9.90 18.73 28.16
N CYS A 816 9.34 17.82 28.96
CA CYS A 816 8.94 16.49 28.49
C CYS A 816 7.83 16.53 27.43
N THR A 817 6.88 17.46 27.54
CA THR A 817 5.84 17.69 26.50
C THR A 817 6.47 18.06 25.16
N ILE A 818 7.38 19.05 25.15
CA ILE A 818 8.05 19.53 23.93
C ILE A 818 8.89 18.40 23.31
N ALA A 819 9.63 17.65 24.14
CA ALA A 819 10.41 16.50 23.69
C ALA A 819 9.52 15.39 23.10
N ALA A 820 8.42 15.04 23.77
CA ALA A 820 7.51 13.99 23.33
C ALA A 820 6.78 14.34 22.02
N ILE A 821 6.32 15.59 21.84
CA ILE A 821 5.75 16.06 20.56
C ILE A 821 6.79 15.99 19.44
N THR A 822 8.05 16.31 19.74
CA THR A 822 9.15 16.24 18.77
C THR A 822 9.47 14.80 18.38
N PHE A 823 9.57 13.89 19.34
CA PHE A 823 9.77 12.45 19.07
C PHE A 823 8.58 11.82 18.33
N ALA A 824 7.35 12.20 18.66
CA ALA A 824 6.15 11.78 17.90
C ALA A 824 6.24 12.23 16.43
N THR A 825 6.58 13.50 16.20
CA THR A 825 6.73 14.07 14.85
C THR A 825 7.83 13.35 14.05
N ILE A 826 8.95 13.00 14.70
CA ILE A 826 10.02 12.21 14.09
C ILE A 826 9.56 10.78 13.78
N ALA A 827 8.91 10.09 14.73
CA ALA A 827 8.43 8.72 14.54
C ALA A 827 7.37 8.60 13.42
N PHE A 828 6.36 9.49 13.41
CA PHE A 828 5.33 9.50 12.36
C PHE A 828 5.86 9.94 10.98
N SER A 829 7.07 10.51 10.91
CA SER A 829 7.72 10.84 9.65
C SER A 829 8.40 9.65 8.95
N GLN A 830 8.34 8.43 9.52
CA GLN A 830 9.09 7.26 9.06
C GLN A 830 8.17 6.05 8.79
N PRO A 831 7.43 6.02 7.66
CA PRO A 831 6.38 5.00 7.40
C PRO A 831 6.88 3.57 7.12
N HIS A 832 8.20 3.37 7.02
CA HIS A 832 8.81 2.10 6.60
C HIS A 832 9.38 1.27 7.78
N LEU A 833 9.47 1.86 8.96
CA LEU A 833 9.78 1.17 10.20
C LEU A 833 8.47 0.96 10.99
N GLN A 834 8.52 0.29 12.15
CA GLN A 834 7.35 0.10 13.02
C GLN A 834 7.17 1.12 14.18
N PRO A 835 7.74 2.35 14.21
CA PRO A 835 7.70 3.22 15.39
C PRO A 835 6.35 3.91 15.60
N HIS A 836 5.29 3.53 14.89
CA HIS A 836 3.96 4.10 15.08
C HIS A 836 3.47 3.91 16.53
N ALA A 837 3.77 2.78 17.17
CA ALA A 837 3.52 2.58 18.60
C ALA A 837 4.29 3.59 19.47
N ALA A 838 5.56 3.86 19.15
CA ALA A 838 6.37 4.87 19.84
C ALA A 838 5.83 6.30 19.64
N GLY A 839 5.31 6.61 18.44
CA GLY A 839 4.69 7.90 18.12
C GLY A 839 3.38 8.12 18.88
N VAL A 840 2.53 7.09 18.98
CA VAL A 840 1.30 7.14 19.79
C VAL A 840 1.63 7.23 21.29
N LEU A 841 2.59 6.44 21.79
CA LEU A 841 3.08 6.54 23.17
C LEU A 841 3.62 7.95 23.49
N ALA A 842 4.35 8.56 22.55
CA ALA A 842 4.84 9.92 22.72
C ALA A 842 3.72 10.97 22.75
N LEU A 843 2.65 10.82 21.96
CA LEU A 843 1.47 11.70 22.06
C LEU A 843 0.63 11.44 23.31
N LEU A 844 0.57 10.20 23.83
CA LEU A 844 -0.01 9.90 25.14
C LEU A 844 0.75 10.59 26.28
N VAL A 845 2.10 10.55 26.25
CA VAL A 845 2.96 11.26 27.21
C VAL A 845 2.77 12.77 27.10
N ALA A 846 2.76 13.34 25.89
CA ALA A 846 2.53 14.77 25.70
C ALA A 846 1.12 15.19 26.18
N GLY A 847 0.07 14.43 25.86
CA GLY A 847 -1.30 14.71 26.30
C GLY A 847 -1.44 14.69 27.81
N SER A 848 -0.98 13.63 28.46
CA SER A 848 -1.01 13.50 29.92
C SER A 848 -0.23 14.61 30.65
N ALA A 849 0.96 14.98 30.16
CA ALA A 849 1.73 16.08 30.71
C ALA A 849 1.06 17.45 30.52
N VAL A 850 0.43 17.73 29.37
CA VAL A 850 -0.36 18.96 29.15
C VAL A 850 -1.59 19.02 30.05
N GLY A 851 -2.29 17.89 30.25
CA GLY A 851 -3.41 17.80 31.17
C GLY A 851 -3.01 18.05 32.62
N TYR A 852 -1.87 17.50 33.05
CA TYR A 852 -1.27 17.78 34.36
C TYR A 852 -0.85 19.26 34.51
N LEU A 853 -0.25 19.88 33.49
CA LEU A 853 0.23 21.27 33.53
C LEU A 853 -0.87 22.28 33.85
N ARG A 854 -2.14 22.01 33.55
CA ARG A 854 -3.28 22.85 33.98
C ARG A 854 -3.34 23.02 35.52
N HIS A 855 -2.79 22.08 36.27
CA HIS A 855 -2.77 22.06 37.74
C HIS A 855 -1.35 22.19 38.33
N GLY A 856 -0.31 21.80 37.59
CA GLY A 856 1.10 21.85 38.01
C GLY A 856 1.94 23.01 37.46
N PHE A 857 1.38 23.90 36.64
CA PHE A 857 2.08 25.10 36.17
C PHE A 857 1.93 26.28 37.14
N ALA A 858 2.98 27.11 37.24
CA ALA A 858 3.15 28.07 38.34
C ALA A 858 2.00 29.09 38.56
N PRO A 859 1.55 29.32 39.81
CA PRO A 859 1.83 28.53 41.01
C PRO A 859 1.10 27.18 40.95
N ALA A 860 1.81 26.09 41.18
CA ALA A 860 1.23 24.75 41.17
C ALA A 860 0.22 24.55 42.30
N SER A 861 -0.84 23.80 42.00
CA SER A 861 -1.85 23.35 42.97
C SER A 861 -1.55 21.96 43.55
N ILE A 862 -0.66 21.22 42.88
CA ILE A 862 -0.13 19.89 43.19
C ILE A 862 1.23 19.80 42.49
N PHE A 863 2.24 19.25 43.16
CA PHE A 863 3.58 19.02 42.61
C PHE A 863 3.67 17.68 41.88
N LEU A 864 4.60 17.61 40.92
CA LEU A 864 4.79 16.44 40.07
C LEU A 864 5.42 15.30 40.88
N GLY A 865 6.46 15.62 41.65
CA GLY A 865 7.09 14.75 42.65
C GLY A 865 8.04 13.73 42.04
N ASP A 866 8.79 13.02 42.89
CA ASP A 866 9.66 11.93 42.45
C ASP A 866 8.84 10.82 41.75
N SER A 867 7.54 10.69 42.08
CA SER A 867 6.56 9.84 41.36
C SER A 867 6.34 10.22 39.90
N GLY A 868 6.40 11.51 39.55
CA GLY A 868 6.09 12.00 38.21
C GLY A 868 7.32 12.32 37.36
N SER A 869 8.37 12.84 37.97
CA SER A 869 9.61 13.21 37.29
C SER A 869 10.34 11.96 36.75
N ASN A 870 10.54 10.95 37.60
CA ASN A 870 11.15 9.68 37.21
C ASN A 870 10.28 8.93 36.19
N LEU A 871 8.94 8.99 36.31
CA LEU A 871 8.00 8.41 35.35
C LEU A 871 8.13 9.05 33.96
N LEU A 872 8.19 10.38 33.85
CA LEU A 872 8.36 11.06 32.57
C LEU A 872 9.73 10.76 31.94
N GLY A 873 10.80 10.71 32.74
CA GLY A 873 12.13 10.31 32.27
C GLY A 873 12.19 8.86 31.77
N TYR A 874 11.55 7.93 32.49
CA TYR A 874 11.37 6.54 32.05
C TYR A 874 10.63 6.46 30.71
N LEU A 875 9.47 7.12 30.61
CA LEU A 875 8.62 7.05 29.41
C LEU A 875 9.33 7.65 28.19
N LEU A 876 9.97 8.82 28.33
CA LEU A 876 10.81 9.39 27.26
C LEU A 876 11.96 8.45 26.85
N GLY A 877 12.60 7.77 27.81
CA GLY A 877 13.60 6.76 27.53
C GLY A 877 13.07 5.60 26.68
N THR A 878 11.91 5.04 27.04
CA THR A 878 11.29 3.96 26.24
C THR A 878 10.88 4.43 24.84
N ILE A 879 10.37 5.67 24.70
CA ILE A 879 10.07 6.30 23.40
C ILE A 879 11.34 6.46 22.55
N VAL A 880 12.47 6.86 23.14
CA VAL A 880 13.76 7.01 22.43
C VAL A 880 14.30 5.66 21.95
N VAL A 881 14.20 4.61 22.76
CA VAL A 881 14.63 3.24 22.41
C VAL A 881 13.71 2.60 21.35
N GLN A 882 12.41 2.90 21.38
CA GLN A 882 11.45 2.36 20.41
C GLN A 882 11.38 3.14 19.09
N GLY A 883 11.47 4.46 19.16
CA GLY A 883 11.45 5.35 18.02
C GLY A 883 12.85 5.59 17.46
N ALA A 884 13.49 6.67 17.92
CA ALA A 884 14.68 7.25 17.28
C ALA A 884 15.85 6.28 17.10
N LEU A 885 16.15 5.43 18.09
CA LEU A 885 17.33 4.56 18.05
C LEU A 885 17.19 3.35 17.12
N LYS A 886 15.97 2.95 16.72
CA LYS A 886 15.76 1.88 15.73
C LYS A 886 15.90 2.37 14.26
N THR A 887 16.35 3.60 14.02
CA THR A 887 16.29 4.27 12.69
C THR A 887 17.64 4.43 11.99
N ASN A 888 17.60 4.78 10.69
CA ASN A 888 18.74 4.62 9.77
C ASN A 888 19.89 5.66 9.96
N ALA A 889 21.02 5.37 9.32
CA ALA A 889 22.39 5.64 9.77
C ALA A 889 22.72 6.95 10.52
N LEU A 890 22.43 8.14 9.97
CA LEU A 890 23.19 9.33 10.40
C LEU A 890 22.66 10.07 11.64
N VAL A 891 21.46 9.74 12.15
CA VAL A 891 20.72 10.67 13.05
C VAL A 891 20.03 10.06 14.27
N GLY A 892 20.00 8.73 14.41
CA GLY A 892 19.25 8.05 15.48
C GLY A 892 19.66 8.45 16.91
N LEU A 893 20.97 8.59 17.18
CA LEU A 893 21.49 9.10 18.45
C LEU A 893 21.47 10.64 18.56
N ALA A 894 21.46 11.34 17.42
CA ALA A 894 21.55 12.80 17.39
C ALA A 894 20.25 13.47 17.83
N PHE A 895 19.08 12.99 17.37
CA PHE A 895 17.80 13.62 17.76
C PHE A 895 17.55 13.58 19.28
N PRO A 896 17.71 12.46 20.01
CA PRO A 896 17.51 12.44 21.46
C PRO A 896 18.48 13.38 22.20
N LEU A 897 19.76 13.39 21.80
CA LEU A 897 20.78 14.24 22.43
C LEU A 897 20.52 15.73 22.19
N VAL A 898 20.05 16.13 21.00
CA VAL A 898 19.71 17.54 20.69
C VAL A 898 18.44 17.97 21.42
N VAL A 899 17.36 17.18 21.34
CA VAL A 899 16.07 17.50 21.98
C VAL A 899 16.20 17.60 23.50
N LEU A 900 17.06 16.76 24.10
CA LEU A 900 17.33 16.75 25.54
C LEU A 900 18.60 17.50 25.93
N ALA A 901 19.21 18.30 25.04
CA ALA A 901 20.48 18.97 25.32
C ALA A 901 20.39 19.93 26.52
N ALA A 902 19.33 20.74 26.61
CA ALA A 902 19.12 21.64 27.76
C ALA A 902 19.02 20.86 29.10
N PRO A 903 18.17 19.80 29.22
CA PRO A 903 18.20 18.85 30.34
C PRO A 903 19.56 18.27 30.71
N ILE A 904 20.31 17.80 29.71
CA ILE A 904 21.60 17.13 29.87
C ILE A 904 22.68 18.13 30.32
N LEU A 905 22.67 19.37 29.79
CA LEU A 905 23.66 20.39 30.07
C LEU A 905 23.55 20.95 31.50
N ASP A 906 22.34 21.21 32.03
CA ASP A 906 22.20 21.64 33.43
C ASP A 906 22.66 20.54 34.40
N SER A 907 22.12 19.33 34.24
CA SER A 907 22.46 18.16 35.05
C SER A 907 23.97 17.83 35.00
N GLY A 908 24.53 17.83 33.79
CA GLY A 908 25.94 17.52 33.55
C GLY A 908 26.90 18.58 34.09
N PHE A 909 26.56 19.88 33.99
CA PHE A 909 27.37 20.96 34.54
C PHE A 909 27.41 20.92 36.08
N VAL A 910 26.26 20.66 36.73
CA VAL A 910 26.19 20.46 38.18
C VAL A 910 27.03 19.26 38.62
N LEU A 911 26.94 18.14 37.91
CA LEU A 911 27.74 16.94 38.21
C LEU A 911 29.25 17.19 38.01
N ALA A 912 29.64 17.85 36.92
CA ALA A 912 31.03 18.19 36.64
C ALA A 912 31.64 19.12 37.72
N LYS A 913 30.89 20.12 38.21
CA LYS A 913 31.30 20.92 39.37
C LYS A 913 31.40 20.06 40.64
N ARG A 914 30.44 19.17 40.93
CA ARG A 914 30.50 18.28 42.12
C ARG A 914 31.79 17.44 42.13
N ILE A 915 32.16 16.87 40.98
CA ILE A 915 33.42 16.10 40.80
C ILE A 915 34.65 17.00 40.99
N LYS A 916 34.70 18.18 40.34
CA LYS A 916 35.82 19.14 40.46
C LYS A 916 36.09 19.59 41.89
N TYR A 917 35.04 19.73 42.72
CA TYR A 917 35.13 20.22 44.09
C TYR A 917 34.94 19.13 45.16
N GLY A 918 35.03 17.84 44.79
CA GLY A 918 34.98 16.71 45.74
C GLY A 918 33.66 16.56 46.53
N LYS A 919 32.56 17.18 46.08
CA LYS A 919 31.28 17.17 46.81
C LYS A 919 30.51 15.86 46.55
N PRO A 920 29.87 15.25 47.57
CA PRO A 920 29.05 14.05 47.38
C PRO A 920 27.92 14.24 46.36
N VAL A 921 27.80 13.31 45.42
CA VAL A 921 26.88 13.42 44.27
C VAL A 921 25.40 13.42 44.69
N TYR A 922 25.08 12.77 45.81
CA TYR A 922 23.72 12.43 46.27
C TYR A 922 23.09 13.43 47.26
N LYS A 923 23.73 14.58 47.56
CA LYS A 923 23.06 15.67 48.31
C LYS A 923 22.43 16.69 47.35
N ALA A 924 21.21 17.12 47.64
CA ALA A 924 20.58 18.27 46.99
C ALA A 924 21.34 19.55 47.36
N ASP A 925 21.73 20.35 46.36
CA ASP A 925 22.50 21.60 46.54
C ASP A 925 22.09 22.60 45.43
N ARG A 926 22.14 23.91 45.73
CA ARG A 926 21.40 24.99 45.06
C ARG A 926 21.98 25.48 43.71
N TRP A 927 22.63 24.60 42.95
CA TRP A 927 23.44 24.97 41.78
C TRP A 927 22.78 24.76 40.40
N HIS A 928 21.61 24.12 40.38
CA HIS A 928 20.80 23.93 39.17
C HIS A 928 20.40 25.28 38.54
N PHE A 929 20.18 25.30 37.22
CA PHE A 929 19.97 26.53 36.44
C PHE A 929 18.79 27.37 36.95
N HIS A 930 17.74 26.71 37.45
CA HIS A 930 16.58 27.38 38.03
C HIS A 930 16.88 28.15 39.33
N HIS A 931 17.77 27.63 40.18
CA HIS A 931 18.21 28.35 41.38
C HIS A 931 19.08 29.56 41.01
N ARG A 932 19.95 29.44 40.00
CA ARG A 932 20.71 30.59 39.46
C ARG A 932 19.74 31.67 38.95
N LEU A 933 18.72 31.30 38.17
CA LEU A 933 17.66 32.20 37.71
C LEU A 933 16.89 32.88 38.86
N ALA A 934 16.51 32.12 39.89
CA ALA A 934 15.84 32.67 41.07
C ALA A 934 16.70 33.69 41.83
N ASN A 935 18.00 33.41 42.00
CA ASN A 935 18.95 34.32 42.64
C ASN A 935 19.16 35.63 41.85
N ILE A 936 18.88 35.64 40.54
CA ILE A 936 18.90 36.81 39.65
C ILE A 936 17.53 37.54 39.66
N GLY A 937 16.59 37.12 40.49
CA GLY A 937 15.26 37.74 40.63
C GLY A 937 14.26 37.36 39.53
N PHE A 938 14.47 36.24 38.81
CA PHE A 938 13.44 35.71 37.93
C PHE A 938 12.37 34.97 38.75
N SER A 939 11.10 35.30 38.53
CA SER A 939 9.99 34.53 39.09
C SER A 939 9.90 33.14 38.44
N PRO A 940 9.40 32.10 39.15
CA PRO A 940 9.26 30.74 38.63
C PRO A 940 8.64 30.67 37.22
N ARG A 941 7.56 31.43 36.99
CA ARG A 941 6.91 31.56 35.66
C ARG A 941 7.87 31.98 34.55
N ARG A 942 8.77 32.93 34.81
CA ARG A 942 9.76 33.39 33.82
C ARG A 942 10.82 32.31 33.61
N THR A 943 11.36 31.75 34.68
CA THR A 943 12.32 30.63 34.66
C THR A 943 11.82 29.48 33.77
N THR A 944 10.59 29.02 33.98
CA THR A 944 9.97 27.97 33.18
C THR A 944 9.80 28.35 31.70
N LEU A 945 9.31 29.55 31.40
CA LEU A 945 9.09 30.01 30.01
C LEU A 945 10.40 30.19 29.22
N TYR A 946 11.48 30.69 29.85
CA TYR A 946 12.79 30.80 29.18
C TYR A 946 13.38 29.42 28.85
N LEU A 947 13.21 28.44 29.73
CA LEU A 947 13.69 27.07 29.50
C LEU A 947 12.84 26.34 28.44
N TYR A 948 11.51 26.51 28.44
CA TYR A 948 10.66 26.03 27.34
C TYR A 948 11.11 26.62 25.99
N GLY A 949 11.43 27.92 25.94
CA GLY A 949 11.95 28.58 24.75
C GLY A 949 13.26 27.96 24.24
N TRP A 950 14.16 27.57 25.13
CA TRP A 950 15.41 26.87 24.78
C TRP A 950 15.15 25.44 24.29
N THR A 951 14.27 24.68 24.95
CA THR A 951 13.88 23.34 24.47
C THR A 951 13.20 23.42 23.09
N LEU A 952 12.42 24.48 22.82
CA LEU A 952 11.80 24.70 21.51
C LEU A 952 12.81 25.02 20.41
N THR A 953 13.85 25.83 20.65
CA THR A 953 14.88 26.10 19.62
C THR A 953 15.73 24.86 19.30
N LEU A 954 16.06 24.06 20.32
CA LEU A 954 16.73 22.77 20.15
C LEU A 954 15.85 21.75 19.41
N SER A 955 14.56 21.69 19.74
CA SER A 955 13.60 20.83 19.06
C SER A 955 13.36 21.24 17.60
N ALA A 956 13.34 22.55 17.32
CA ALA A 956 13.29 23.07 15.95
C ALA A 956 14.54 22.69 15.13
N LEU A 957 15.74 22.70 15.75
CA LEU A 957 16.96 22.18 15.11
C LEU A 957 16.88 20.68 14.84
N ALA A 958 16.35 19.88 15.77
CA ALA A 958 16.15 18.44 15.56
C ALA A 958 15.16 18.16 14.41
N LEU A 959 14.07 18.94 14.30
CA LEU A 959 13.13 18.85 13.18
C LEU A 959 13.75 19.35 11.87
N ALA A 960 14.56 20.40 11.89
CA ALA A 960 15.30 20.86 10.71
C ALA A 960 16.27 19.78 10.20
N LEU A 961 17.05 19.16 11.09
CA LEU A 961 17.91 17.99 10.78
C LEU A 961 17.14 16.80 10.19
N ARG A 962 15.85 16.66 10.52
CA ARG A 962 14.98 15.59 10.01
C ARG A 962 14.35 15.90 8.64
N PHE A 963 13.95 17.15 8.39
CA PHE A 963 13.10 17.51 7.26
C PHE A 963 13.75 18.42 6.20
N VAL A 964 14.89 19.07 6.49
CA VAL A 964 15.63 19.87 5.51
C VAL A 964 16.48 18.94 4.62
N PRO A 965 16.33 18.93 3.29
CA PRO A 965 17.08 18.05 2.39
C PRO A 965 18.50 18.62 2.11
N TYR A 966 19.35 18.60 3.13
CA TYR A 966 20.69 19.20 3.10
C TYR A 966 21.71 18.43 2.23
N SER A 967 21.53 17.13 2.03
CA SER A 967 22.28 16.30 1.09
C SER A 967 21.36 15.50 0.18
N ASP A 968 21.86 15.06 -0.96
CA ASP A 968 21.25 14.00 -1.76
C ASP A 968 21.63 12.59 -1.26
N HIS A 969 21.49 11.58 -2.12
CA HIS A 969 21.72 10.17 -1.79
C HIS A 969 23.10 9.66 -2.21
N HIS A 970 23.90 10.48 -2.90
CA HIS A 970 25.32 10.24 -3.20
C HIS A 970 26.24 11.00 -2.22
N GLY A 971 25.66 11.84 -1.36
CA GLY A 971 26.38 12.63 -0.37
C GLY A 971 26.75 14.04 -0.84
N HIS A 972 26.26 14.49 -2.00
CA HIS A 972 26.48 15.86 -2.42
C HIS A 972 25.57 16.80 -1.62
N PHE A 973 26.19 17.86 -1.10
CA PHE A 973 25.55 18.84 -0.25
C PHE A 973 24.81 19.90 -1.09
N ARG A 974 23.51 20.07 -0.86
CA ARG A 974 22.68 21.07 -1.55
C ARG A 974 22.86 22.42 -0.86
N THR A 975 23.77 23.26 -1.37
CA THR A 975 24.25 24.49 -0.72
C THR A 975 23.15 25.36 -0.10
N GLY A 976 22.04 25.60 -0.81
CA GLY A 976 20.92 26.38 -0.26
C GLY A 976 20.26 25.75 0.98
N TRP A 977 20.08 24.42 0.99
CA TRP A 977 19.52 23.70 2.14
C TRP A 977 20.53 23.52 3.28
N VAL A 978 21.82 23.41 2.97
CA VAL A 978 22.89 23.49 3.99
C VAL A 978 22.92 24.86 4.65
N LEU A 979 22.75 25.96 3.91
CA LEU A 979 22.66 27.31 4.47
C LEU A 979 21.43 27.48 5.37
N VAL A 980 20.27 26.92 4.99
CA VAL A 980 19.08 26.87 5.87
C VAL A 980 19.36 26.08 7.15
N LEU A 981 19.94 24.88 7.05
CA LEU A 981 20.27 24.05 8.22
C LEU A 981 21.31 24.71 9.12
N ALA A 982 22.32 25.36 8.53
CA ALA A 982 23.32 26.14 9.25
C ALA A 982 22.69 27.36 9.95
N ALA A 983 21.70 28.02 9.35
CA ALA A 983 20.97 29.11 10.01
C ALA A 983 20.18 28.61 11.23
N PHE A 984 19.54 27.42 11.16
CA PHE A 984 18.93 26.78 12.34
C PHE A 984 19.98 26.44 13.41
N GLY A 985 21.14 25.90 13.02
CA GLY A 985 22.24 25.59 13.94
C GLY A 985 22.80 26.84 14.63
N VAL A 986 23.06 27.90 13.87
CA VAL A 986 23.52 29.21 14.38
C VAL A 986 22.47 29.85 15.29
N LEU A 987 21.18 29.77 14.95
CA LEU A 987 20.11 30.29 15.80
C LEU A 987 20.00 29.54 17.13
N ALA A 988 20.06 28.21 17.11
CA ALA A 988 20.04 27.39 18.33
C ALA A 988 21.30 27.60 19.19
N LEU A 989 22.48 27.72 18.57
CA LEU A 989 23.73 28.04 19.25
C LEU A 989 23.70 29.45 19.86
N ALA A 990 23.25 30.45 19.10
CA ALA A 990 23.12 31.83 19.57
C ALA A 990 22.10 31.96 20.71
N ALA A 991 20.96 31.26 20.64
CA ALA A 991 19.99 31.20 21.73
C ALA A 991 20.59 30.55 22.99
N SER A 992 21.36 29.46 22.83
CA SER A 992 22.04 28.77 23.93
C SER A 992 23.11 29.66 24.58
N LEU A 993 23.97 30.29 23.77
CA LEU A 993 25.02 31.20 24.22
C LEU A 993 24.43 32.46 24.87
N TYR A 994 23.37 33.04 24.31
CA TYR A 994 22.64 34.17 24.91
C TYR A 994 22.08 33.79 26.28
N LEU A 995 21.45 32.62 26.41
CA LEU A 995 20.90 32.16 27.68
C LEU A 995 22.00 31.97 28.74
N VAL A 996 23.17 31.43 28.38
CA VAL A 996 24.32 31.32 29.28
C VAL A 996 24.88 32.71 29.63
N LEU A 997 25.25 33.54 28.66
CA LEU A 997 25.93 34.83 28.88
C LEU A 997 25.07 35.85 29.65
N VAL A 998 23.77 35.93 29.36
CA VAL A 998 22.85 36.88 30.02
C VAL A 998 22.56 36.49 31.47
N LEU A 999 22.63 35.19 31.80
CA LEU A 999 22.33 34.68 33.14
C LEU A 999 23.58 34.48 34.00
N GLU A 1000 24.72 34.12 33.42
CA GLU A 1000 25.95 33.82 34.17
C GLU A 1000 26.85 35.05 34.36
N ILE A 1001 26.83 36.03 33.45
CA ILE A 1001 27.77 37.18 33.51
C ILE A 1001 27.03 38.51 33.70
N LEU A 1002 26.23 38.93 32.72
CA LEU A 1002 25.74 40.33 32.67
C LEU A 1002 24.77 40.67 33.81
N LYS A 1003 23.79 39.80 34.10
CA LYS A 1003 22.79 40.08 35.14
C LYS A 1003 23.28 39.83 36.56
N LEU A 1004 24.15 38.83 36.78
CA LEU A 1004 24.74 38.62 38.11
C LEU A 1004 25.64 39.79 38.51
N LYS A 1005 26.50 40.29 37.61
CA LYS A 1005 27.32 41.48 37.87
C LYS A 1005 26.44 42.69 38.20
N SER A 1006 25.46 43.00 37.33
CA SER A 1006 24.55 44.14 37.51
C SER A 1006 23.73 44.07 38.81
N PHE A 1007 23.22 42.90 39.17
CA PHE A 1007 22.40 42.72 40.38
C PHE A 1007 23.24 42.80 41.66
N ARG A 1008 24.46 42.25 41.66
CA ARG A 1008 25.36 42.31 42.82
C ARG A 1008 25.97 43.71 43.02
N GLN A 1009 26.32 44.41 41.93
CA GLN A 1009 26.65 45.85 41.98
C GLN A 1009 25.53 46.67 42.65
N PHE A 1010 24.28 46.41 42.29
CA PHE A 1010 23.11 47.09 42.88
C PHE A 1010 22.88 46.71 44.35
N GLN A 1011 23.09 45.44 44.73
CA GLN A 1011 23.04 45.02 46.14
C GLN A 1011 24.10 45.75 46.98
N LEU A 1012 25.36 45.75 46.56
CA LEU A 1012 26.46 46.35 47.33
C LEU A 1012 26.27 47.87 47.54
N ARG A 1013 25.85 48.62 46.52
CA ARG A 1013 25.52 50.06 46.69
C ARG A 1013 24.29 50.29 47.58
N ARG A 1014 23.33 49.37 47.56
CA ARG A 1014 22.15 49.43 48.44
C ARG A 1014 22.48 49.04 49.88
N GLU A 1015 23.42 48.13 50.08
CA GLU A 1015 23.94 47.71 51.40
C GLU A 1015 24.70 48.86 52.07
N SER A 1016 25.62 49.55 51.36
CA SER A 1016 26.30 50.75 51.90
C SER A 1016 25.31 51.87 52.22
N THR A 1017 24.32 52.11 51.34
CA THR A 1017 23.24 53.10 51.55
C THR A 1017 22.38 52.77 52.79
N LEU A 1018 22.17 51.49 53.09
CA LEU A 1018 21.43 51.05 54.29
C LEU A 1018 22.28 51.05 55.56
N ALA A 1019 23.59 50.88 55.44
CA ALA A 1019 24.55 50.99 56.55
C ALA A 1019 24.87 52.45 56.94
N GLY A 1020 24.57 53.42 56.06
CA GLY A 1020 24.93 54.83 56.23
C GLY A 1020 26.38 55.15 55.82
N GLU A 1021 27.02 54.25 55.06
CA GLU A 1021 28.37 54.42 54.53
C GLU A 1021 28.35 55.22 53.21
N PRO A 1022 29.44 55.96 52.88
CA PRO A 1022 29.56 56.62 51.58
C PRO A 1022 29.50 55.59 50.43
N GLU A 1023 28.99 55.99 49.25
CA GLU A 1023 28.93 55.06 48.10
C GLU A 1023 30.34 54.57 47.73
N PRO A 1024 30.56 53.24 47.62
CA PRO A 1024 31.85 52.67 47.28
C PRO A 1024 32.26 53.01 45.84
N ALA A 1025 33.56 53.19 45.62
CA ALA A 1025 34.09 53.57 44.31
C ALA A 1025 33.77 52.51 43.25
N GLU A 1026 33.46 52.93 42.02
CA GLU A 1026 32.96 52.00 40.99
C GLU A 1026 33.96 50.87 40.66
N SER A 1027 35.25 51.15 40.69
CA SER A 1027 36.34 50.18 40.56
C SER A 1027 36.45 49.17 41.72
N GLU A 1028 36.00 49.54 42.91
CA GLU A 1028 36.00 48.70 44.11
C GLU A 1028 34.79 47.77 44.12
N VAL A 1029 33.62 48.27 43.71
CA VAL A 1029 32.45 47.40 43.46
C VAL A 1029 32.76 46.40 42.35
N ASP A 1030 33.40 46.84 41.26
CA ASP A 1030 33.73 45.96 40.14
C ASP A 1030 34.78 44.88 40.48
N SER A 1031 35.80 45.19 41.29
CA SER A 1031 36.80 44.20 41.71
C SER A 1031 36.23 43.20 42.71
N ARG A 1032 35.40 43.66 43.66
CA ARG A 1032 34.74 42.79 44.65
C ARG A 1032 33.75 41.83 43.99
N VAL A 1033 32.94 42.32 43.04
CA VAL A 1033 32.01 41.48 42.26
C VAL A 1033 32.74 40.54 41.30
N ALA A 1034 33.88 40.94 40.71
CA ALA A 1034 34.71 40.03 39.93
C ALA A 1034 35.25 38.89 40.80
N HIS A 1035 35.73 39.19 42.00
CA HIS A 1035 36.26 38.19 42.93
C HIS A 1035 35.19 37.18 43.38
N GLU A 1036 33.99 37.64 43.80
CA GLU A 1036 32.87 36.77 44.15
C GLU A 1036 32.43 35.85 42.99
N LEU A 1037 32.50 36.34 41.74
CA LEU A 1037 32.16 35.56 40.54
C LEU A 1037 33.24 34.52 40.20
N GLU A 1038 34.52 34.77 40.50
CA GLU A 1038 35.62 33.83 40.28
C GLU A 1038 35.72 32.76 41.37
N THR A 1039 35.51 33.10 42.64
CA THR A 1039 35.52 32.13 43.75
C THR A 1039 34.22 31.33 43.84
N GLY A 1040 33.08 31.98 43.57
CA GLY A 1040 31.74 31.44 43.82
C GLY A 1040 31.35 31.41 45.30
N GLU A 1041 32.12 32.07 46.17
CA GLU A 1041 31.81 32.24 47.59
C GLU A 1041 31.10 33.59 47.80
N PHE A 1042 29.82 33.53 48.15
CA PHE A 1042 29.01 34.70 48.48
C PHE A 1042 28.87 34.82 50.00
N GLU A 1043 29.33 35.91 50.59
CA GLU A 1043 29.14 36.14 52.03
C GLU A 1043 27.64 36.26 52.37
N ILE A 1044 27.20 35.48 53.35
CA ILE A 1044 25.79 35.49 53.79
C ILE A 1044 25.62 36.64 54.78
N VAL A 1045 25.27 37.82 54.26
CA VAL A 1045 24.87 38.97 55.08
C VAL A 1045 23.64 38.60 55.92
N GLN A 1046 23.84 38.52 57.24
CA GLN A 1046 22.73 38.46 58.18
C GLN A 1046 22.11 39.85 58.29
N LEU A 1047 20.91 40.04 57.74
CA LEU A 1047 20.08 41.17 58.13
C LEU A 1047 19.70 41.01 59.61
N PRO A 1048 19.86 42.04 60.47
CA PRO A 1048 19.36 41.98 61.83
C PRO A 1048 17.83 41.81 61.81
N PRO A 1049 17.23 41.17 62.84
CA PRO A 1049 15.79 41.06 62.94
C PRO A 1049 15.16 42.45 62.97
N ARG A 1050 14.02 42.60 62.29
CA ARG A 1050 13.16 43.77 62.46
C ARG A 1050 12.38 43.62 63.77
N GLU A 1051 12.55 44.60 64.65
CA GLU A 1051 11.55 44.96 65.66
C GLU A 1051 10.34 45.64 65.00
#